data_AF-A0A7X7YFZ3-F1
#
_entry.id   AF-A0A7X7YFZ3-F1
#
_cell.length_a   1.000
_cell.length_b   1.000
_cell.length_c   1.000
_cell.angle_alpha   90.00
_cell.angle_beta   90.00
_cell.angle_gamma   90.00
#
_symmetry.space_group_name_H-M   'P 1'
#
loop_
_entity.id
_entity.type
_entity.pdbx_description
1 polymer ?
#
loop_
_entity_poly.entity_id
_entity_poly.type
_entity_poly.pdbx_seq_one_letter_code
_entity_poly.pdbx_strand_id
1 'polypeptide(L)'
;MRGLLAVAQREVVDRRMWLLAALAAGLIPMAAPLLPWVDAGSVAEARSMLASVLAATLTAAGTLALGLSMVGSDLAERRLGFYFARPLSAGAIWWGKLAASFLIVVLVGVLAALPTALVGGNLVLRDLVGLTADGAVLAGGSVVFVLLVLALAHALGVMGRSRSVWIVLDLVAAVAVGGAIWAVGRRFMLAGPMTLMTWLLASSLTVVLAALLAAGWVQVAVGRTDPRRGHMALSATLWGTLGSFALAVVGYAAWVFAAIPSSLECLWEVMPASSGSWSLVSGSSAGRGDYYPVFLLDAATGRWVSLEPTPHWWWFTPMFSADGRRAVWLQPTGLDPSDTRQVVLAELSEPQPRPVATSLILGRSARNARLSPSGQRLAVLAEKTISVYSLPEAALVRASRLDAHSSQISIRFATDDELVVSVWPETGPSTATAVDATLWRFDVRSGKLERTGTLDASRYRDDWGIPADPLGELRLAFHPRGSEMELAMHDARTGALKASLLSQPDQPLLGATFLADGRIVVGESRTAAGEPARVHLFGRDGRLLRSVAMPDGKIGGFGSEVAPDVLAVRLGTLESWAGRGGNTVLVDLEAGTVRRLAAGHVPIPSVSWWSPGRTPATPGSAASRLFRTPEGGLALYDPASDSFTTILDTRWPRT
;
A
#
# COMPACT_ATOMS: atom_id res chain seq x y z
N MET A 1 17.48 -42.86 19.01
CA MET A 1 18.25 -41.69 19.50
C MET A 1 19.74 -41.97 19.70
N ARG A 2 20.17 -43.07 20.32
CA ARG A 2 21.61 -43.37 20.59
C ARG A 2 22.54 -43.23 19.38
N GLY A 3 22.14 -43.74 18.22
CA GLY A 3 22.94 -43.65 16.99
C GLY A 3 23.16 -42.22 16.49
N LEU A 4 22.14 -41.36 16.59
CA LEU A 4 22.25 -39.94 16.20
C LEU A 4 23.26 -39.21 17.07
N LEU A 5 23.15 -39.38 18.40
CA LEU A 5 24.07 -38.75 19.36
C LEU A 5 25.52 -39.24 19.16
N ALA A 6 25.72 -40.52 18.87
CA ALA A 6 27.04 -41.07 18.58
C ALA A 6 27.67 -40.46 17.32
N VAL A 7 26.89 -40.26 16.26
CA VAL A 7 27.35 -39.57 15.04
C VAL A 7 27.67 -38.10 15.35
N ALA A 8 26.78 -37.41 16.07
CA ALA A 8 26.97 -36.00 16.38
C ALA A 8 28.22 -35.76 17.25
N GLN A 9 28.40 -36.56 18.31
CA GLN A 9 29.56 -36.47 19.21
C GLN A 9 30.87 -36.65 18.44
N ARG A 10 30.93 -37.64 17.55
CA ARG A 10 32.11 -37.88 16.72
C ARG A 10 32.45 -36.66 15.86
N GLU A 11 31.45 -36.10 15.18
CA GLU A 11 31.67 -34.91 14.33
C GLU A 11 32.13 -33.68 15.12
N VAL A 12 31.60 -33.46 16.33
CA VAL A 12 32.05 -32.38 17.20
C VAL A 12 33.52 -32.56 17.59
N VAL A 13 33.94 -33.78 17.94
CA VAL A 13 35.33 -34.08 18.29
C VAL A 13 36.26 -33.85 17.10
N ASP A 14 35.88 -34.34 15.91
CA ASP A 14 36.69 -34.22 14.70
C ASP A 14 36.85 -32.74 14.26
N ARG A 15 35.89 -31.88 14.60
CA ARG A 15 35.84 -30.47 14.17
C ARG A 15 36.09 -29.44 15.27
N ARG A 16 36.53 -29.86 16.46
CA ARG A 16 36.76 -28.99 17.64
C ARG A 16 37.68 -27.79 17.41
N MET A 17 38.56 -27.87 16.41
CA MET A 17 39.49 -26.77 16.07
C MET A 17 38.77 -25.48 15.66
N TRP A 18 37.55 -25.57 15.11
CA TRP A 18 36.73 -24.40 14.81
C TRP A 18 36.37 -23.59 16.06
N LEU A 19 36.08 -24.27 17.17
CA LEU A 19 35.71 -23.64 18.43
C LEU A 19 36.91 -22.91 19.05
N LEU A 20 38.10 -23.52 19.00
CA LEU A 20 39.34 -22.90 19.47
C LEU A 20 39.71 -21.67 18.62
N ALA A 21 39.59 -21.77 17.30
CA ALA A 21 39.83 -20.65 16.40
C ALA A 21 38.87 -19.49 16.66
N ALA A 22 37.58 -19.79 16.88
CA ALA A 22 36.58 -18.76 17.17
C ALA A 22 36.83 -18.04 18.50
N LEU A 23 37.19 -18.78 19.55
CA LEU A 23 37.55 -18.19 20.84
C LEU A 23 38.79 -17.29 20.73
N ALA A 24 39.84 -17.74 20.01
CA ALA A 24 41.03 -16.95 19.77
C ALA A 24 40.72 -15.67 18.97
N ALA A 25 39.89 -15.78 17.93
CA ALA A 25 39.44 -14.64 17.14
C ALA A 25 38.62 -13.66 18.00
N GLY A 26 37.81 -14.15 18.94
CA GLY A 26 37.04 -13.32 19.87
C GLY A 26 37.87 -12.41 20.78
N LEU A 27 39.20 -12.61 20.85
CA LEU A 27 40.11 -11.69 21.54
C LEU A 27 40.48 -10.46 20.70
N ILE A 28 40.30 -10.50 19.36
CA ILE A 28 40.65 -9.38 18.45
C ILE A 28 39.94 -8.08 18.85
N PRO A 29 38.62 -8.05 19.15
CA PRO A 29 37.96 -6.84 19.60
C PRO A 29 38.61 -6.20 20.84
N MET A 30 39.33 -6.95 21.68
CA MET A 30 39.99 -6.40 22.87
C MET A 30 41.11 -5.39 22.51
N ALA A 31 41.66 -5.50 21.31
CA ALA A 31 42.63 -4.56 20.76
C ALA A 31 42.01 -3.26 20.21
N ALA A 32 40.67 -3.11 20.23
CA ALA A 32 40.00 -1.88 19.76
C ALA A 32 40.56 -0.56 20.34
N PRO A 33 40.96 -0.45 21.63
CA PRO A 33 41.57 0.78 22.17
C PRO A 33 42.92 1.14 21.54
N LEU A 34 43.58 0.20 20.87
CA LEU A 34 44.86 0.42 20.19
C LEU A 34 44.66 0.99 18.77
N LEU A 35 43.42 1.06 18.28
CA LEU A 35 43.11 1.59 16.96
C LEU A 35 43.10 3.13 17.01
N PRO A 36 43.87 3.80 16.13
CA PRO A 36 44.09 5.25 16.22
C PRO A 36 42.84 6.09 15.92
N TRP A 37 41.77 5.49 15.39
CA TRP A 37 40.50 6.14 15.06
C TRP A 37 39.38 5.88 16.09
N VAL A 38 39.67 5.17 17.19
CA VAL A 38 38.68 4.88 18.25
C VAL A 38 38.91 5.86 19.40
N ASP A 39 37.98 6.79 19.58
CA ASP A 39 38.02 7.72 20.71
C ASP A 39 37.89 6.95 22.03
N ALA A 40 38.59 7.41 23.07
CA ALA A 40 38.58 6.76 24.39
C ALA A 40 37.16 6.58 24.97
N GLY A 41 36.24 7.49 24.66
CA GLY A 41 34.83 7.41 25.08
C GLY A 41 33.99 6.38 24.29
N SER A 42 34.47 5.91 23.14
CA SER A 42 33.75 5.00 22.22
C SER A 42 34.26 3.55 22.26
N VAL A 43 35.24 3.25 23.11
CA VAL A 43 35.93 1.95 23.15
C VAL A 43 34.96 0.76 23.34
N ALA A 44 33.97 0.89 24.22
CA ALA A 44 33.00 -0.17 24.47
C ALA A 44 32.09 -0.45 23.25
N GLU A 45 31.73 0.60 22.53
CA GLU A 45 30.93 0.52 21.31
C GLU A 45 31.75 -0.09 20.16
N ALA A 46 32.99 0.38 19.96
CA ALA A 46 33.91 -0.17 18.96
C ALA A 46 34.18 -1.66 19.19
N ARG A 47 34.41 -2.08 20.45
CA ARG A 47 34.54 -3.50 20.82
C ARG A 47 33.30 -4.30 20.46
N SER A 48 32.12 -3.76 20.76
CA SER A 48 30.83 -4.44 20.54
C SER A 48 30.53 -4.60 19.05
N MET A 49 30.80 -3.56 18.25
CA MET A 49 30.65 -3.60 16.79
C MET A 49 31.62 -4.61 16.15
N LEU A 50 32.91 -4.56 16.50
CA LEU A 50 33.92 -5.49 15.99
C LEU A 50 33.59 -6.95 16.36
N ALA A 51 33.17 -7.20 17.60
CA ALA A 51 32.78 -8.53 18.04
C ALA A 51 31.55 -9.05 17.30
N SER A 52 30.55 -8.19 17.06
CA SER A 52 29.34 -8.55 16.30
C SER A 52 29.66 -8.90 14.84
N VAL A 53 30.48 -8.08 14.17
CA VAL A 53 30.92 -8.34 12.79
C VAL A 53 31.74 -9.63 12.71
N LEU A 54 32.65 -9.85 13.65
CA LEU A 54 33.49 -11.05 13.67
C LEU A 54 32.67 -12.31 13.94
N ALA A 55 31.78 -12.27 14.93
CA ALA A 55 30.87 -13.38 15.24
C ALA A 55 29.98 -13.72 14.04
N ALA A 56 29.38 -12.72 13.38
CA ALA A 56 28.57 -12.92 12.18
C ALA A 56 29.38 -13.53 11.03
N THR A 57 30.60 -13.01 10.79
CA THR A 57 31.49 -13.48 9.71
C THR A 57 31.94 -14.93 9.95
N LEU A 58 32.39 -15.26 11.16
CA LEU A 58 32.83 -16.62 11.50
C LEU A 58 31.66 -17.61 11.49
N THR A 59 30.47 -17.18 11.93
CA THR A 59 29.25 -18.00 11.85
C THR A 59 28.90 -18.27 10.39
N ALA A 60 28.89 -17.26 9.52
CA ALA A 60 28.62 -17.42 8.09
C ALA A 60 29.65 -18.35 7.41
N ALA A 61 30.94 -18.11 7.63
CA ALA A 61 32.03 -18.92 7.08
C ALA A 61 31.96 -20.38 7.58
N GLY A 62 31.75 -20.58 8.88
CA GLY A 62 31.57 -21.89 9.49
C GLY A 62 30.36 -22.63 8.92
N THR A 63 29.24 -21.94 8.73
CA THR A 63 28.01 -22.54 8.16
C THR A 63 28.26 -23.06 6.74
N LEU A 64 28.91 -22.26 5.89
CA LEU A 64 29.24 -22.64 4.53
C LEU A 64 30.24 -23.81 4.50
N ALA A 65 31.35 -23.71 5.23
CA ALA A 65 32.40 -24.73 5.25
C ALA A 65 31.90 -26.07 5.80
N LEU A 66 31.17 -26.04 6.92
CA LEU A 66 30.64 -27.24 7.56
C LEU A 66 29.51 -27.87 6.73
N GLY A 67 28.63 -27.05 6.13
CA GLY A 67 27.58 -27.53 5.21
C GLY A 67 28.17 -28.20 3.97
N LEU A 68 29.07 -27.53 3.25
CA LEU A 68 29.73 -28.07 2.05
C LEU A 68 30.48 -29.39 2.32
N SER A 69 30.99 -29.60 3.52
CA SER A 69 31.74 -30.80 3.93
C SER A 69 30.93 -31.82 4.71
N MET A 70 29.63 -31.59 4.95
CA MET A 70 28.89 -32.41 5.91
C MET A 70 28.80 -33.89 5.49
N VAL A 71 28.47 -34.13 4.22
CA VAL A 71 28.30 -35.46 3.60
C VAL A 71 29.14 -35.59 2.33
N GLY A 72 29.33 -34.48 1.60
CA GLY A 72 30.02 -34.51 0.31
C GLY A 72 31.50 -34.91 0.41
N SER A 73 32.22 -34.54 1.47
CA SER A 73 33.60 -35.01 1.69
C SER A 73 33.61 -36.52 1.96
N ASP A 74 32.70 -37.02 2.80
CA ASP A 74 32.63 -38.45 3.10
C ASP A 74 32.22 -39.29 1.88
N LEU A 75 31.42 -38.73 0.97
CA LEU A 75 31.11 -39.37 -0.32
C LEU A 75 32.35 -39.42 -1.21
N ALA A 76 33.07 -38.30 -1.34
CA ALA A 76 34.27 -38.21 -2.17
C ALA A 76 35.39 -39.12 -1.67
N GLU A 77 35.57 -39.18 -0.34
CA GLU A 77 36.59 -39.99 0.33
C GLU A 77 36.11 -41.43 0.63
N ARG A 78 34.90 -41.80 0.19
CA ARG A 78 34.27 -43.11 0.44
C ARG A 78 34.14 -43.50 1.92
N ARG A 79 34.20 -42.53 2.83
CA ARG A 79 34.07 -42.72 4.29
C ARG A 79 32.64 -43.05 4.72
N LEU A 80 31.62 -42.70 3.92
CA LEU A 80 30.23 -43.04 4.23
C LEU A 80 29.95 -44.54 4.35
N GLY A 81 30.72 -45.38 3.66
CA GLY A 81 30.61 -46.84 3.77
C GLY A 81 30.83 -47.34 5.21
N PHE A 82 31.69 -46.67 5.97
CA PHE A 82 31.93 -46.98 7.37
C PHE A 82 30.68 -46.79 8.25
N TYR A 83 29.91 -45.72 8.00
CA TYR A 83 28.70 -45.45 8.77
C TYR A 83 27.59 -46.46 8.45
N PHE A 84 27.44 -46.85 7.18
CA PHE A 84 26.45 -47.85 6.75
C PHE A 84 26.84 -49.30 7.10
N ALA A 85 28.12 -49.58 7.34
CA ALA A 85 28.56 -50.90 7.85
C ALA A 85 28.15 -51.12 9.31
N ARG A 86 27.78 -50.05 10.04
CA ARG A 86 27.25 -50.12 11.40
C ARG A 86 25.71 -50.20 11.34
N PRO A 87 25.04 -50.69 12.40
CA PRO A 87 23.57 -50.72 12.49
C PRO A 87 23.00 -49.31 12.74
N LEU A 88 23.37 -48.34 11.89
CA LEU A 88 22.91 -46.97 11.91
C LEU A 88 21.94 -46.75 10.75
N SER A 89 20.78 -46.16 11.04
CA SER A 89 19.87 -45.73 9.99
C SER A 89 20.41 -44.51 9.25
N ALA A 90 20.01 -44.34 7.98
CA ALA A 90 20.34 -43.14 7.20
C ALA A 90 19.93 -41.85 7.93
N GLY A 91 18.78 -41.87 8.62
CA GLY A 91 18.33 -40.75 9.44
C GLY A 91 19.27 -40.42 10.60
N ALA A 92 19.81 -41.44 11.29
CA ALA A 92 20.79 -41.21 12.36
C ALA A 92 22.08 -40.56 11.86
N ILE A 93 22.54 -40.95 10.67
CA ILE A 93 23.73 -40.39 10.01
C ILE A 93 23.47 -38.93 9.62
N TRP A 94 22.38 -38.66 8.91
CA TRP A 94 22.01 -37.32 8.43
C TRP A 94 21.79 -36.34 9.58
N TRP A 95 20.84 -36.63 10.46
CA TRP A 95 20.47 -35.73 11.56
C TRP A 95 21.60 -35.57 12.58
N GLY A 96 22.44 -36.59 12.78
CA GLY A 96 23.60 -36.50 13.65
C GLY A 96 24.65 -35.52 13.13
N LYS A 97 24.98 -35.60 11.83
CA LYS A 97 25.93 -34.68 11.18
C LYS A 97 25.39 -33.24 11.11
N LEU A 98 24.10 -33.07 10.83
CA LEU A 98 23.45 -31.77 10.81
C LEU A 98 23.44 -31.13 12.20
N ALA A 99 23.04 -31.87 13.23
CA ALA A 99 23.01 -31.38 14.61
C ALA A 99 24.41 -30.97 15.11
N ALA A 100 25.44 -31.78 14.80
CA ALA A 100 26.82 -31.43 15.14
C ALA A 100 27.29 -30.15 14.44
N SER A 101 27.04 -30.05 13.12
CA SER A 101 27.44 -28.89 12.34
C SER A 101 26.73 -27.61 12.82
N PHE A 102 25.41 -27.68 13.07
CA PHE A 102 24.63 -26.58 13.63
C PHE A 102 25.16 -26.14 15.00
N LEU A 103 25.40 -27.09 15.92
CA LEU A 103 25.92 -26.79 17.24
C LEU A 103 27.29 -26.10 17.17
N ILE A 104 28.20 -26.59 16.33
CA ILE A 104 29.52 -25.98 16.16
C ILE A 104 29.38 -24.54 15.66
N VAL A 105 28.55 -24.29 14.64
CA VAL A 105 28.33 -22.95 14.10
C VAL A 105 27.81 -21.98 15.15
N VAL A 106 26.79 -22.39 15.91
CA VAL A 106 26.21 -21.55 16.97
C VAL A 106 27.26 -21.26 18.05
N LEU A 107 28.02 -22.28 18.47
CA LEU A 107 29.09 -22.10 19.44
C LEU A 107 30.24 -21.23 18.91
N VAL A 108 30.57 -21.30 17.62
CA VAL A 108 31.56 -20.40 16.99
C VAL A 108 31.13 -18.94 17.13
N GLY A 109 29.87 -18.61 16.80
CA GLY A 109 29.35 -17.26 16.96
C GLY A 109 29.36 -16.79 18.42
N VAL A 110 28.89 -17.63 19.35
CA VAL A 110 28.87 -17.32 20.78
C VAL A 110 30.29 -17.13 21.32
N LEU A 111 31.22 -18.04 21.02
CA LEU A 111 32.61 -17.96 21.51
C LEU A 111 33.37 -16.77 20.93
N ALA A 112 33.06 -16.35 19.71
CA ALA A 112 33.64 -15.14 19.12
C ALA A 112 33.15 -13.85 19.80
N ALA A 113 31.89 -13.82 20.28
CA ALA A 113 31.32 -12.66 20.98
C ALA A 113 31.61 -12.66 22.49
N LEU A 114 31.87 -13.83 23.08
CA LEU A 114 31.97 -14.03 24.53
C LEU A 114 33.01 -13.13 25.23
N PRO A 115 34.26 -12.97 24.75
CA PRO A 115 35.24 -12.14 25.46
C PRO A 115 34.80 -10.68 25.60
N THR A 116 34.19 -10.11 24.56
CA THR A 116 33.68 -8.74 24.59
C THR A 116 32.51 -8.59 25.56
N ALA A 117 31.61 -9.57 25.61
CA ALA A 117 30.49 -9.54 26.53
C ALA A 117 30.95 -9.63 28.00
N LEU A 118 32.04 -10.37 28.29
CA LEU A 118 32.59 -10.48 29.64
C LEU A 118 33.35 -9.23 30.12
N VAL A 119 33.99 -8.49 29.21
CA VAL A 119 34.84 -7.32 29.54
C VAL A 119 34.04 -5.99 29.62
N GLY A 120 32.70 -6.06 29.52
CA GLY A 120 31.83 -4.89 29.67
C GLY A 120 31.57 -4.13 28.37
N GLY A 121 31.51 -4.82 27.22
CA GLY A 121 30.90 -4.26 26.03
C GLY A 121 29.37 -4.11 26.20
N ASN A 122 28.75 -3.17 25.48
CA ASN A 122 27.29 -3.01 25.42
C ASN A 122 26.58 -4.17 24.68
N LEU A 123 27.31 -5.26 24.39
CA LEU A 123 26.75 -6.50 23.88
C LEU A 123 25.91 -7.16 24.97
N VAL A 124 24.61 -6.88 24.94
CA VAL A 124 23.66 -7.52 25.82
C VAL A 124 23.51 -8.98 25.38
N LEU A 125 24.22 -9.89 26.05
CA LEU A 125 24.08 -11.35 25.86
C LEU A 125 22.60 -11.79 25.89
N ARG A 126 21.76 -11.07 26.65
CA ARG A 126 20.32 -11.27 26.72
C ARG A 126 19.63 -11.17 25.35
N ASP A 127 20.01 -10.20 24.51
CA ASP A 127 19.42 -10.01 23.18
C ASP A 127 19.95 -11.04 22.18
N LEU A 128 21.23 -11.41 22.30
CA LEU A 128 21.87 -12.47 21.51
C LEU A 128 21.26 -13.87 21.73
N VAL A 129 20.79 -14.16 22.95
CA VAL A 129 20.19 -15.45 23.33
C VAL A 129 18.65 -15.40 23.29
N GLY A 130 18.05 -14.27 22.90
CA GLY A 130 16.63 -14.13 22.69
C GLY A 130 15.77 -14.10 23.97
N LEU A 131 16.31 -13.53 25.04
CA LEU A 131 15.62 -13.38 26.34
C LEU A 131 14.79 -12.08 26.44
N THR A 132 14.61 -11.37 25.34
CA THR A 132 13.69 -10.24 25.10
C THR A 132 12.77 -10.60 23.92
N ALA A 133 11.61 -9.94 23.77
CA ALA A 133 10.69 -10.24 22.66
C ALA A 133 11.37 -10.01 21.29
N ASP A 134 12.05 -8.87 21.14
CA ASP A 134 12.81 -8.54 19.93
C ASP A 134 14.01 -9.48 19.75
N GLY A 135 14.71 -9.81 20.84
CA GLY A 135 15.79 -10.79 20.82
C GLY A 135 15.31 -12.19 20.40
N ALA A 136 14.11 -12.62 20.81
CA ALA A 136 13.57 -13.94 20.47
C ALA A 136 13.30 -14.04 18.96
N VAL A 137 12.78 -12.96 18.34
CA VAL A 137 12.59 -12.88 16.89
C VAL A 137 13.93 -12.95 16.16
N LEU A 138 14.94 -12.20 16.62
CA LEU A 138 16.28 -12.21 16.03
C LEU A 138 16.98 -13.56 16.20
N ALA A 139 16.90 -14.17 17.38
CA ALA A 139 17.49 -15.48 17.66
C ALA A 139 16.80 -16.59 16.84
N GLY A 140 15.46 -16.60 16.80
CA GLY A 140 14.68 -17.51 15.97
C GLY A 140 15.03 -17.37 14.49
N GLY A 141 15.10 -16.14 13.98
CA GLY A 141 15.52 -15.83 12.61
C GLY A 141 16.95 -16.32 12.31
N SER A 142 17.87 -16.13 13.25
CA SER A 142 19.27 -16.58 13.12
C SER A 142 19.39 -18.10 13.06
N VAL A 143 18.62 -18.82 13.88
CA VAL A 143 18.56 -20.30 13.85
C VAL A 143 18.06 -20.80 12.50
N VAL A 144 16.95 -20.23 12.00
CA VAL A 144 16.39 -20.57 10.68
C VAL A 144 17.40 -20.27 9.57
N PHE A 145 18.07 -19.12 9.64
CA PHE A 145 19.08 -18.71 8.67
C PHE A 145 20.28 -19.67 8.64
N VAL A 146 20.85 -20.02 9.81
CA VAL A 146 21.98 -20.96 9.90
C VAL A 146 21.59 -22.33 9.33
N LEU A 147 20.42 -22.86 9.71
CA LEU A 147 19.95 -24.15 9.19
C LEU A 147 19.75 -24.12 7.67
N LEU A 148 19.18 -23.03 7.15
CA LEU A 148 18.96 -22.84 5.72
C LEU A 148 20.29 -22.83 4.95
N VAL A 149 21.24 -21.99 5.38
CA VAL A 149 22.54 -21.87 4.70
C VAL A 149 23.33 -23.18 4.79
N LEU A 150 23.26 -23.88 5.92
CA LEU A 150 23.93 -25.18 6.11
C LEU A 150 23.34 -26.23 5.17
N ALA A 151 22.01 -26.33 5.10
CA ALA A 151 21.33 -27.29 4.24
C ALA A 151 21.56 -26.98 2.74
N LEU A 152 21.56 -25.69 2.37
CA LEU A 152 21.88 -25.24 1.02
C LEU A 152 23.33 -25.56 0.64
N ALA A 153 24.29 -25.21 1.51
CA ALA A 153 25.70 -25.51 1.33
C ALA A 153 25.95 -27.02 1.21
N HIS A 154 25.25 -27.83 1.99
CA HIS A 154 25.27 -29.28 1.85
C HIS A 154 24.78 -29.73 0.46
N ALA A 155 23.63 -29.26 0.01
CA ALA A 155 23.08 -29.61 -1.30
C ALA A 155 24.07 -29.25 -2.41
N LEU A 156 24.60 -28.02 -2.42
CA LEU A 156 25.60 -27.56 -3.37
C LEU A 156 26.89 -28.41 -3.31
N GLY A 157 27.32 -28.79 -2.11
CA GLY A 157 28.48 -29.64 -1.89
C GLY A 157 28.32 -31.06 -2.44
N VAL A 158 27.10 -31.60 -2.44
CA VAL A 158 26.76 -32.88 -3.09
C VAL A 158 26.71 -32.71 -4.60
N MET A 159 25.98 -31.69 -5.09
CA MET A 159 25.84 -31.38 -6.52
C MET A 159 27.20 -31.23 -7.20
N GLY A 160 28.07 -30.37 -6.65
CA GLY A 160 29.38 -30.08 -7.23
C GLY A 160 30.34 -31.28 -7.24
N ARG A 161 30.25 -32.18 -6.25
CA ARG A 161 31.13 -33.37 -6.19
C ARG A 161 30.62 -34.56 -6.99
N SER A 162 29.32 -34.64 -7.25
CA SER A 162 28.72 -35.75 -7.99
C SER A 162 29.15 -35.81 -9.47
N ARG A 163 29.53 -34.66 -10.06
CA ARG A 163 29.82 -34.48 -11.49
C ARG A 163 28.74 -35.08 -12.39
N SER A 164 27.49 -34.87 -12.01
CA SER A 164 26.31 -35.44 -12.66
C SER A 164 25.66 -34.45 -13.62
N VAL A 165 25.10 -34.94 -14.73
CA VAL A 165 24.33 -34.12 -15.70
C VAL A 165 23.09 -33.47 -15.06
N TRP A 166 22.61 -34.04 -13.94
CA TRP A 166 21.49 -33.51 -13.15
C TRP A 166 21.68 -32.04 -12.71
N ILE A 167 22.91 -31.53 -12.64
CA ILE A 167 23.16 -30.12 -12.29
C ILE A 167 22.54 -29.14 -13.30
N VAL A 168 22.42 -29.55 -14.57
CA VAL A 168 21.75 -28.75 -15.60
C VAL A 168 20.24 -28.69 -15.32
N LEU A 169 19.64 -29.81 -14.93
CA LEU A 169 18.23 -29.86 -14.54
C LEU A 169 17.99 -29.05 -13.26
N ASP A 170 18.91 -29.07 -12.31
CA ASP A 170 18.84 -28.25 -11.10
C ASP A 170 18.82 -26.76 -11.44
N LEU A 171 19.67 -26.31 -12.37
CA LEU A 171 19.71 -24.92 -12.78
C LEU A 171 18.40 -24.50 -13.47
N VAL A 172 17.87 -25.34 -14.36
CA VAL A 172 16.58 -25.08 -15.04
C VAL A 172 15.44 -25.01 -14.02
N ALA A 173 15.38 -25.96 -13.07
CA ALA A 173 14.36 -25.99 -12.03
C ALA A 173 14.48 -24.79 -11.08
N ALA A 174 15.70 -24.36 -10.73
CA ALA A 174 15.94 -23.17 -9.93
C ALA A 174 15.40 -21.91 -10.60
N VAL A 175 15.68 -21.72 -11.91
CA VAL A 175 15.16 -20.59 -12.69
C VAL A 175 13.64 -20.65 -12.79
N ALA A 176 13.06 -21.82 -13.04
CA ALA A 176 11.61 -21.97 -13.17
C ALA A 176 10.87 -21.68 -11.84
N VAL A 177 11.29 -22.29 -10.73
CA VAL A 177 10.70 -22.08 -9.40
C VAL A 177 10.93 -20.64 -8.93
N GLY A 178 12.18 -20.17 -9.01
CA GLY A 178 12.53 -18.81 -8.60
C GLY A 178 11.79 -17.75 -9.43
N GLY A 179 11.69 -17.95 -10.74
CA GLY A 179 10.93 -17.09 -11.64
C GLY A 179 9.43 -17.06 -11.35
N ALA A 180 8.83 -18.22 -11.02
CA ALA A 180 7.42 -18.29 -10.65
C ALA A 180 7.14 -17.56 -9.32
N ILE A 181 7.93 -17.82 -8.28
CA ILE A 181 7.79 -17.14 -6.98
C ILE A 181 8.04 -15.64 -7.14
N TRP A 182 9.06 -15.25 -7.92
CA TRP A 182 9.36 -13.85 -8.22
C TRP A 182 8.22 -13.16 -8.96
N ALA A 183 7.62 -13.79 -9.98
CA ALA A 183 6.51 -13.21 -10.73
C ALA A 183 5.28 -12.97 -9.84
N VAL A 184 4.97 -13.91 -8.95
CA VAL A 184 3.89 -13.77 -7.95
C VAL A 184 4.23 -12.68 -6.93
N GLY A 185 5.44 -12.71 -6.38
CA GLY A 185 5.93 -11.69 -5.45
C GLY A 185 5.85 -10.29 -6.06
N ARG A 186 6.33 -10.11 -7.30
CA ARG A 186 6.23 -8.83 -8.00
C ARG A 186 4.78 -8.36 -8.13
N ARG A 187 3.83 -9.25 -8.44
CA ARG A 187 2.40 -8.88 -8.51
C ARG A 187 1.86 -8.42 -7.16
N PHE A 188 2.17 -9.13 -6.07
CA PHE A 188 1.79 -8.69 -4.72
C PHE A 188 2.48 -7.39 -4.30
N MET A 189 3.75 -7.16 -4.66
CA MET A 189 4.42 -5.87 -4.38
C MET A 189 3.70 -4.71 -5.07
N LEU A 190 3.34 -4.89 -6.35
CA LEU A 190 2.62 -3.89 -7.14
C LEU A 190 1.21 -3.63 -6.60
N ALA A 191 0.49 -4.68 -6.18
CA ALA A 191 -0.85 -4.57 -5.64
C ALA A 191 -0.92 -4.03 -4.21
N GLY A 192 0.18 -4.04 -3.46
CA GLY A 192 0.27 -3.51 -2.10
C GLY A 192 -0.19 -4.38 -0.91
N PRO A 193 -0.61 -5.67 -0.99
CA PRO A 193 -0.88 -6.48 0.20
C PRO A 193 0.41 -6.89 0.92
N MET A 194 0.83 -6.08 1.90
CA MET A 194 2.08 -6.27 2.65
C MET A 194 2.05 -7.49 3.57
N THR A 195 0.88 -7.82 4.11
CA THR A 195 0.66 -8.99 4.95
C THR A 195 0.83 -10.24 4.11
N LEU A 196 0.09 -10.38 3.00
CA LEU A 196 0.25 -11.52 2.09
C LEU A 196 1.70 -11.69 1.59
N MET A 197 2.40 -10.58 1.29
CA MET A 197 3.83 -10.62 0.95
C MET A 197 4.67 -11.24 2.07
N THR A 198 4.42 -10.83 3.32
CA THR A 198 5.12 -11.35 4.50
C THR A 198 4.84 -12.84 4.67
N TRP A 199 3.59 -13.29 4.52
CA TRP A 199 3.22 -14.71 4.55
C TRP A 199 3.87 -15.50 3.41
N LEU A 200 3.94 -14.94 2.20
CA LEU A 200 4.61 -15.56 1.06
C LEU A 200 6.10 -15.75 1.33
N LEU A 201 6.79 -14.72 1.84
CA LEU A 201 8.21 -14.80 2.18
C LEU A 201 8.47 -15.81 3.30
N ALA A 202 7.69 -15.75 4.38
CA ALA A 202 7.82 -16.67 5.50
C ALA A 202 7.55 -18.13 5.09
N SER A 203 6.45 -18.39 4.39
CA SER A 203 6.12 -19.74 3.89
C SER A 203 7.14 -20.26 2.89
N SER A 204 7.64 -19.42 1.98
CA SER A 204 8.71 -19.79 1.04
C SER A 204 9.98 -20.18 1.78
N LEU A 205 10.39 -19.40 2.78
CA LEU A 205 11.57 -19.69 3.60
C LEU A 205 11.41 -21.03 4.35
N THR A 206 10.25 -21.24 4.97
CA THR A 206 9.94 -22.49 5.68
C THR A 206 9.95 -23.71 4.74
N VAL A 207 9.32 -23.60 3.57
CA VAL A 207 9.24 -24.70 2.60
C VAL A 207 10.61 -24.97 1.97
N VAL A 208 11.40 -23.95 1.66
CA VAL A 208 12.77 -24.13 1.15
C VAL A 208 13.63 -24.85 2.18
N LEU A 209 13.59 -24.45 3.44
CA LEU A 209 14.30 -25.14 4.50
C LEU A 209 13.84 -26.60 4.63
N ALA A 210 12.53 -26.85 4.70
CA ALA A 210 11.98 -28.20 4.80
C ALA A 210 12.37 -29.09 3.61
N ALA A 211 12.31 -28.54 2.39
CA ALA A 211 12.68 -29.23 1.16
C ALA A 211 14.17 -29.58 1.13
N LEU A 212 15.06 -28.66 1.53
CA LEU A 212 16.50 -28.92 1.62
C LEU A 212 16.83 -29.99 2.66
N LEU A 213 16.20 -29.94 3.83
CA LEU A 213 16.39 -30.94 4.89
C LEU A 213 15.89 -32.33 4.46
N ALA A 214 14.71 -32.40 3.85
CA ALA A 214 14.16 -33.65 3.33
C ALA A 214 15.02 -34.21 2.19
N ALA A 215 15.45 -33.35 1.26
CA ALA A 215 16.29 -33.75 0.14
C ALA A 215 17.67 -34.27 0.59
N GLY A 216 18.31 -33.63 1.58
CA GLY A 216 19.54 -34.10 2.19
C GLY A 216 19.38 -35.45 2.91
N TRP A 217 18.27 -35.65 3.62
CA TRP A 217 17.96 -36.95 4.23
C TRP A 217 17.75 -38.05 3.18
N VAL A 218 16.91 -37.80 2.16
CA VAL A 218 16.63 -38.74 1.07
C VAL A 218 17.89 -39.07 0.28
N GLN A 219 18.76 -38.08 0.07
CA GLN A 219 20.07 -38.28 -0.56
C GLN A 219 20.89 -39.35 0.17
N VAL A 220 20.97 -39.28 1.50
CA VAL A 220 21.71 -40.26 2.31
C VAL A 220 20.98 -41.61 2.30
N ALA A 221 19.66 -41.62 2.41
CA ALA A 221 18.86 -42.85 2.46
C ALA A 221 18.90 -43.66 1.16
N VAL A 222 18.72 -42.99 0.01
CA VAL A 222 18.62 -43.62 -1.31
C VAL A 222 19.98 -43.72 -2.00
N GLY A 223 20.80 -42.68 -1.91
CA GLY A 223 22.13 -42.65 -2.52
C GLY A 223 23.14 -43.53 -1.80
N ARG A 224 23.02 -43.66 -0.48
CA ARG A 224 23.97 -44.38 0.38
C ARG A 224 25.42 -43.93 0.14
N THR A 225 26.21 -44.73 -0.58
CA THR A 225 27.61 -44.46 -0.91
C THR A 225 27.83 -44.03 -2.36
N ASP A 226 26.78 -44.01 -3.19
CA ASP A 226 26.85 -43.61 -4.59
C ASP A 226 26.53 -42.10 -4.73
N PRO A 227 27.50 -41.26 -5.14
CA PRO A 227 27.30 -39.82 -5.23
C PRO A 227 26.32 -39.42 -6.34
N ARG A 228 26.25 -40.16 -7.46
CA ARG A 228 25.34 -39.82 -8.58
C ARG A 228 23.90 -40.17 -8.23
N ARG A 229 23.69 -41.37 -7.68
CA ARG A 229 22.36 -41.78 -7.18
C ARG A 229 21.88 -40.88 -6.06
N GLY A 230 22.77 -40.48 -5.15
CA GLY A 230 22.49 -39.52 -4.10
C GLY A 230 22.05 -38.16 -4.66
N HIS A 231 22.80 -37.60 -5.60
CA HIS A 231 22.45 -36.32 -6.23
C HIS A 231 21.11 -36.38 -6.98
N MET A 232 20.84 -37.44 -7.73
CA MET A 232 19.53 -37.63 -8.38
C MET A 232 18.38 -37.62 -7.36
N ALA A 233 18.52 -38.38 -6.26
CA ALA A 233 17.49 -38.47 -5.23
C ALA A 233 17.30 -37.12 -4.48
N LEU A 234 18.39 -36.41 -4.21
CA LEU A 234 18.38 -35.05 -3.66
C LEU A 234 17.59 -34.11 -4.57
N SER A 235 17.95 -34.07 -5.86
CA SER A 235 17.39 -33.16 -6.86
C SER A 235 15.89 -33.39 -7.07
N ALA A 236 15.49 -34.66 -7.25
CA ALA A 236 14.09 -35.02 -7.43
C ALA A 236 13.24 -34.64 -6.21
N THR A 237 13.75 -34.84 -4.99
CA THR A 237 13.04 -34.49 -3.75
C THR A 237 12.92 -32.98 -3.58
N LEU A 238 14.03 -32.25 -3.78
CA LEU A 238 14.10 -30.81 -3.64
C LEU A 238 13.15 -30.13 -4.62
N TRP A 239 13.31 -30.40 -5.92
CA TRP A 239 12.52 -29.75 -6.96
C TRP A 239 11.08 -30.24 -7.05
N GLY A 240 10.81 -31.50 -6.70
CA GLY A 240 9.43 -31.99 -6.57
C GLY A 240 8.67 -31.24 -5.48
N THR A 241 9.31 -31.01 -4.32
CA THR A 241 8.72 -30.26 -3.21
C THR A 241 8.56 -28.78 -3.55
N LEU A 242 9.64 -28.12 -4.03
CA LEU A 242 9.63 -26.71 -4.37
C LEU A 242 8.72 -26.38 -5.57
N GLY A 243 8.69 -27.26 -6.58
CA GLY A 243 7.80 -27.12 -7.73
C GLY A 243 6.33 -27.22 -7.34
N SER A 244 5.97 -28.19 -6.48
CA SER A 244 4.61 -28.31 -5.95
C SER A 244 4.19 -27.07 -5.16
N PHE A 245 5.09 -26.54 -4.33
CA PHE A 245 4.86 -25.29 -3.61
C PHE A 245 4.69 -24.09 -4.54
N ALA A 246 5.56 -23.94 -5.55
CA ALA A 246 5.45 -22.86 -6.52
C ALA A 246 4.11 -22.90 -7.27
N LEU A 247 3.64 -24.08 -7.66
CA LEU A 247 2.31 -24.26 -8.26
C LEU A 247 1.18 -23.86 -7.30
N ALA A 248 1.26 -24.23 -6.02
CA ALA A 248 0.29 -23.82 -5.02
C ALA A 248 0.27 -22.29 -4.82
N VAL A 249 1.45 -21.66 -4.79
CA VAL A 249 1.60 -20.19 -4.71
C VAL A 249 1.01 -19.50 -5.94
N VAL A 250 1.30 -19.99 -7.15
CA VAL A 250 0.74 -19.46 -8.40
C VAL A 250 -0.78 -19.61 -8.42
N GLY A 251 -1.31 -20.77 -8.03
CA GLY A 251 -2.75 -21.02 -7.94
C GLY A 251 -3.44 -20.12 -6.90
N TYR A 252 -2.84 -19.95 -5.73
CA TYR A 252 -3.35 -19.05 -4.70
C TYR A 252 -3.35 -17.60 -5.17
N ALA A 253 -2.25 -17.13 -5.77
CA ALA A 253 -2.18 -15.77 -6.32
C ALA A 253 -3.19 -15.55 -7.44
N ALA A 254 -3.34 -16.52 -8.36
CA ALA A 254 -4.36 -16.46 -9.40
C ALA A 254 -5.77 -16.36 -8.80
N TRP A 255 -6.06 -17.11 -7.74
CA TRP A 255 -7.31 -16.97 -7.00
C TRP A 255 -7.44 -15.57 -6.39
N VAL A 256 -6.43 -15.05 -5.67
CA VAL A 256 -6.44 -13.71 -5.03
C VAL A 256 -6.67 -12.56 -6.02
N PHE A 257 -6.09 -12.63 -7.21
CA PHE A 257 -6.26 -11.62 -8.27
C PHE A 257 -7.51 -11.86 -9.14
N ALA A 258 -8.18 -13.02 -9.04
CA ALA A 258 -9.47 -13.24 -9.68
C ALA A 258 -10.65 -12.63 -8.88
N ALA A 259 -10.42 -11.53 -8.14
CA ALA A 259 -11.46 -10.89 -7.37
C ALA A 259 -12.49 -10.24 -8.32
N ILE A 260 -13.76 -10.27 -7.93
CA ILE A 260 -14.86 -9.60 -8.64
C ILE A 260 -15.59 -8.68 -7.65
N PRO A 261 -16.41 -7.72 -8.11
CA PRO A 261 -17.12 -6.81 -7.20
C PRO A 261 -17.95 -7.50 -6.12
N SER A 262 -18.58 -8.64 -6.43
CA SER A 262 -19.34 -9.43 -5.45
C SER A 262 -18.48 -10.21 -4.44
N SER A 263 -17.15 -10.24 -4.62
CA SER A 263 -16.20 -10.79 -3.64
C SER A 263 -15.85 -9.79 -2.53
N LEU A 264 -16.28 -8.53 -2.65
CA LEU A 264 -16.06 -7.50 -1.64
C LEU A 264 -16.90 -7.80 -0.41
N GLU A 265 -16.25 -7.99 0.74
CA GLU A 265 -16.94 -8.14 2.03
C GLU A 265 -17.30 -6.80 2.63
N CYS A 266 -16.53 -5.75 2.31
CA CYS A 266 -16.73 -4.43 2.87
C CYS A 266 -16.26 -3.36 1.90
N LEU A 267 -17.11 -2.38 1.61
CA LEU A 267 -16.75 -1.21 0.81
C LEU A 267 -16.02 -0.18 1.66
N TRP A 268 -14.83 0.20 1.22
CA TRP A 268 -14.05 1.28 1.83
C TRP A 268 -14.18 2.56 1.04
N GLU A 269 -14.05 2.45 -0.28
CA GLU A 269 -14.09 3.58 -1.18
C GLU A 269 -15.16 3.36 -2.25
N VAL A 270 -16.00 4.36 -2.42
CA VAL A 270 -16.94 4.45 -3.54
C VAL A 270 -16.82 5.85 -4.11
N MET A 271 -16.50 5.96 -5.39
CA MET A 271 -16.36 7.26 -6.05
C MET A 271 -17.13 7.28 -7.38
N PRO A 272 -18.31 7.90 -7.42
CA PRO A 272 -19.01 8.06 -8.68
C PRO A 272 -18.24 8.97 -9.64
N ALA A 273 -18.36 8.68 -10.94
CA ALA A 273 -18.09 9.67 -11.96
C ALA A 273 -19.03 10.88 -11.79
N SER A 274 -18.63 12.06 -12.24
CA SER A 274 -19.48 13.27 -12.19
C SER A 274 -20.70 13.17 -13.10
N SER A 275 -20.75 12.21 -14.02
CA SER A 275 -21.93 11.90 -14.81
C SER A 275 -21.89 10.44 -15.26
N GLY A 276 -23.02 9.96 -15.79
CA GLY A 276 -23.17 8.55 -16.17
C GLY A 276 -23.44 7.62 -14.99
N SER A 277 -23.06 6.35 -15.16
CA SER A 277 -23.35 5.27 -14.22
C SER A 277 -22.11 4.58 -13.64
N TRP A 278 -20.91 4.99 -14.08
CA TRP A 278 -19.68 4.39 -13.60
C TRP A 278 -19.25 4.97 -12.26
N SER A 279 -18.76 4.09 -11.40
CA SER A 279 -18.20 4.42 -10.09
C SER A 279 -16.98 3.57 -9.81
N LEU A 280 -15.98 4.14 -9.17
CA LEU A 280 -14.96 3.37 -8.48
C LEU A 280 -15.59 2.65 -7.29
N VAL A 281 -15.25 1.39 -7.10
CA VAL A 281 -15.50 0.65 -5.85
C VAL A 281 -14.23 -0.08 -5.42
N SER A 282 -13.91 -0.01 -4.13
CA SER A 282 -12.78 -0.72 -3.54
C SER A 282 -13.09 -1.12 -2.10
N GLY A 283 -12.50 -2.22 -1.65
CA GLY A 283 -12.81 -2.79 -0.35
C GLY A 283 -12.02 -4.04 -0.01
N SER A 284 -12.25 -4.58 1.20
CA SER A 284 -11.69 -5.88 1.59
C SER A 284 -12.46 -7.01 0.92
N SER A 285 -11.76 -8.12 0.65
CA SER A 285 -12.35 -9.28 -0.04
C SER A 285 -12.16 -10.57 0.75
N ALA A 286 -13.18 -11.43 0.73
CA ALA A 286 -13.26 -12.62 1.57
C ALA A 286 -12.09 -13.56 1.37
N GLY A 287 -11.38 -13.89 2.46
CA GLY A 287 -10.28 -14.86 2.47
C GLY A 287 -9.01 -14.43 1.71
N ARG A 288 -8.93 -13.18 1.26
CA ARG A 288 -7.82 -12.67 0.42
C ARG A 288 -6.85 -11.78 1.21
N GLY A 289 -6.81 -11.94 2.54
CA GLY A 289 -5.89 -11.21 3.41
C GLY A 289 -6.09 -9.69 3.34
N ASP A 290 -5.00 -8.95 3.19
CA ASP A 290 -4.98 -7.50 3.03
C ASP A 290 -4.93 -7.07 1.55
N TYR A 291 -5.48 -7.90 0.67
CA TYR A 291 -5.69 -7.54 -0.72
C TYR A 291 -7.01 -6.78 -0.92
N TYR A 292 -6.90 -5.58 -1.46
CA TYR A 292 -8.01 -4.64 -1.65
C TYR A 292 -8.22 -4.38 -3.14
N PRO A 293 -9.02 -5.22 -3.83
CA PRO A 293 -9.24 -5.07 -5.25
C PRO A 293 -10.01 -3.78 -5.54
N VAL A 294 -9.65 -3.14 -6.65
CA VAL A 294 -10.21 -1.89 -7.12
C VAL A 294 -10.91 -2.13 -8.44
N PHE A 295 -12.15 -1.70 -8.55
CA PHE A 295 -12.97 -1.86 -9.75
C PHE A 295 -13.59 -0.55 -10.19
N LEU A 296 -13.78 -0.39 -11.50
CA LEU A 296 -14.81 0.49 -12.02
C LEU A 296 -16.08 -0.34 -12.18
N LEU A 297 -17.21 0.13 -11.67
CA LEU A 297 -18.50 -0.55 -11.67
C LEU A 297 -19.54 0.36 -12.32
N ASP A 298 -20.21 -0.14 -13.35
CA ASP A 298 -21.39 0.46 -13.94
C ASP A 298 -22.61 0.12 -13.08
N ALA A 299 -23.04 1.08 -12.26
CA ALA A 299 -24.17 0.94 -11.35
C ALA A 299 -25.49 0.61 -12.05
N ALA A 300 -25.63 0.91 -13.35
CA ALA A 300 -26.85 0.66 -14.11
C ALA A 300 -26.92 -0.78 -14.66
N THR A 301 -25.77 -1.36 -15.03
CA THR A 301 -25.73 -2.67 -15.72
C THR A 301 -25.05 -3.77 -14.92
N GLY A 302 -24.34 -3.42 -13.84
CA GLY A 302 -23.49 -4.35 -13.08
C GLY A 302 -22.19 -4.75 -13.81
N ARG A 303 -21.92 -4.20 -15.00
CA ARG A 303 -20.64 -4.38 -15.69
C ARG A 303 -19.51 -3.76 -14.88
N TRP A 304 -18.31 -4.29 -15.02
CA TRP A 304 -17.17 -3.80 -14.25
C TRP A 304 -15.84 -3.98 -15.01
N VAL A 305 -14.82 -3.26 -14.55
CA VAL A 305 -13.45 -3.30 -15.06
C VAL A 305 -12.50 -3.42 -13.87
N SER A 306 -11.58 -4.38 -13.92
CA SER A 306 -10.50 -4.52 -12.93
C SER A 306 -9.42 -3.48 -13.14
N LEU A 307 -8.95 -2.84 -12.06
CA LEU A 307 -7.81 -1.90 -12.10
C LEU A 307 -6.48 -2.58 -11.73
N GLU A 308 -6.43 -3.90 -11.70
CA GLU A 308 -5.27 -4.64 -11.20
C GLU A 308 -4.00 -4.54 -12.06
N PRO A 309 -2.80 -4.55 -11.44
CA PRO A 309 -2.51 -4.45 -10.01
C PRO A 309 -2.30 -2.98 -9.61
N THR A 310 -3.36 -2.31 -9.13
CA THR A 310 -3.26 -0.95 -8.60
C THR A 310 -3.42 -1.02 -7.08
N PRO A 311 -2.44 -0.53 -6.30
CA PRO A 311 -2.58 -0.52 -4.85
C PRO A 311 -3.69 0.46 -4.45
N HIS A 312 -4.53 0.06 -3.50
CA HIS A 312 -5.67 0.83 -2.98
C HIS A 312 -5.32 2.15 -2.27
N TRP A 313 -4.08 2.63 -2.38
CA TRP A 313 -3.71 3.91 -1.76
C TRP A 313 -4.39 5.05 -2.54
N TRP A 314 -4.92 6.02 -1.81
CA TRP A 314 -5.64 7.24 -2.26
C TRP A 314 -4.98 8.10 -3.36
N TRP A 315 -3.76 7.77 -3.77
CA TRP A 315 -2.94 8.47 -4.76
C TRP A 315 -3.06 7.81 -6.15
N PHE A 316 -3.66 6.61 -6.21
CA PHE A 316 -3.85 5.81 -7.42
C PHE A 316 -5.31 5.71 -7.83
N THR A 317 -6.16 6.51 -7.18
CA THR A 317 -7.57 6.61 -7.46
C THR A 317 -7.78 7.02 -8.92
N PRO A 318 -8.62 6.29 -9.68
CA PRO A 318 -8.95 6.68 -11.04
C PRO A 318 -9.64 8.04 -11.06
N MET A 319 -9.29 8.81 -12.08
CA MET A 319 -9.89 10.08 -12.42
C MET A 319 -10.91 9.85 -13.54
N PHE A 320 -12.12 10.37 -13.36
CA PHE A 320 -13.15 10.37 -14.41
C PHE A 320 -13.14 11.67 -15.19
N SER A 321 -13.42 11.61 -16.49
CA SER A 321 -13.78 12.81 -17.25
C SER A 321 -15.11 13.36 -16.74
N ALA A 322 -15.37 14.66 -16.97
CA ALA A 322 -16.58 15.32 -16.49
C ALA A 322 -17.86 14.66 -17.06
N ASP A 323 -17.79 14.18 -18.29
CA ASP A 323 -18.84 13.45 -19.00
C ASP A 323 -18.95 11.95 -18.61
N GLY A 324 -18.10 11.47 -17.69
CA GLY A 324 -18.12 10.10 -17.18
C GLY A 324 -17.81 9.03 -18.23
N ARG A 325 -17.36 9.42 -19.43
CA ARG A 325 -17.09 8.49 -20.54
C ARG A 325 -15.68 7.91 -20.50
N ARG A 326 -14.77 8.49 -19.72
CA ARG A 326 -13.38 8.04 -19.60
C ARG A 326 -12.97 7.91 -18.15
N ALA A 327 -12.15 6.92 -17.88
CA ALA A 327 -11.39 6.81 -16.64
C ALA A 327 -9.89 6.73 -16.95
N VAL A 328 -9.08 7.41 -16.14
CA VAL A 328 -7.62 7.40 -16.22
C VAL A 328 -7.03 7.13 -14.85
N TRP A 329 -6.07 6.23 -14.76
CA TRP A 329 -5.33 5.97 -13.52
C TRP A 329 -3.85 5.74 -13.80
N LEU A 330 -3.09 5.72 -12.71
CA LEU A 330 -1.65 5.49 -12.74
C LEU A 330 -1.36 4.07 -12.25
N GLN A 331 -0.85 3.22 -13.13
CA GLN A 331 -0.49 1.86 -12.81
C GLN A 331 1.02 1.76 -12.55
N PRO A 332 1.49 1.22 -11.41
CA PRO A 332 2.92 1.11 -11.16
C PRO A 332 3.62 0.12 -12.12
N THR A 333 4.80 0.48 -12.61
CA THR A 333 5.58 -0.35 -13.56
C THR A 333 6.83 -0.99 -12.94
N GLY A 334 7.38 -0.40 -11.89
CA GLY A 334 8.62 -0.82 -11.22
C GLY A 334 8.41 -1.73 -9.99
N LEU A 335 9.52 -2.18 -9.38
CA LEU A 335 9.48 -2.88 -8.09
C LEU A 335 9.14 -1.95 -6.93
N ASP A 336 9.57 -0.69 -7.01
CA ASP A 336 9.09 0.38 -6.15
C ASP A 336 7.82 0.96 -6.79
N PRO A 337 6.61 0.73 -6.19
CA PRO A 337 5.36 1.28 -6.72
C PRO A 337 5.34 2.82 -6.74
N SER A 338 6.28 3.45 -6.03
CA SER A 338 6.43 4.89 -6.02
C SER A 338 7.24 5.42 -7.19
N ASP A 339 8.10 4.64 -7.84
CA ASP A 339 9.14 5.15 -8.76
C ASP A 339 8.62 5.53 -10.16
N THR A 340 8.08 4.56 -10.88
CA THR A 340 7.55 4.76 -12.24
C THR A 340 6.13 4.26 -12.37
N ARG A 341 5.31 5.02 -13.09
CA ARG A 341 3.88 4.77 -13.25
C ARG A 341 3.48 4.95 -14.70
N GLN A 342 2.81 3.95 -15.26
CA GLN A 342 2.22 4.03 -16.57
C GLN A 342 0.81 4.61 -16.48
N VAL A 343 0.48 5.53 -17.38
CA VAL A 343 -0.90 6.02 -17.49
C VAL A 343 -1.75 4.98 -18.22
N VAL A 344 -2.87 4.61 -17.64
CA VAL A 344 -3.83 3.67 -18.20
C VAL A 344 -5.17 4.38 -18.40
N LEU A 345 -5.78 4.16 -19.56
CA LEU A 345 -7.04 4.76 -19.99
C LEU A 345 -8.09 3.66 -20.17
N ALA A 346 -9.34 3.93 -19.82
CA ALA A 346 -10.49 3.11 -20.20
C ALA A 346 -11.59 4.00 -20.80
N GLU A 347 -12.08 3.62 -21.98
CA GLU A 347 -13.25 4.22 -22.62
C GLU A 347 -14.51 3.53 -22.10
N LEU A 348 -15.21 4.17 -21.17
CA LEU A 348 -16.34 3.63 -20.42
C LEU A 348 -17.66 3.63 -21.21
N SER A 349 -17.67 4.32 -22.34
CA SER A 349 -18.80 4.31 -23.29
C SER A 349 -18.89 3.02 -24.11
N GLU A 350 -17.82 2.22 -24.14
CA GLU A 350 -17.81 0.97 -24.89
C GLU A 350 -18.71 -0.12 -24.23
N PRO A 351 -19.25 -1.07 -25.01
CA PRO A 351 -19.99 -2.20 -24.46
C PRO A 351 -19.16 -3.10 -23.53
N GLN A 352 -17.85 -3.17 -23.76
CA GLN A 352 -16.88 -3.88 -22.93
C GLN A 352 -15.63 -3.02 -22.75
N PRO A 353 -15.65 -2.03 -21.84
CA PRO A 353 -14.50 -1.16 -21.63
C PRO A 353 -13.26 -1.97 -21.29
N ARG A 354 -12.18 -1.75 -22.05
CA ARG A 354 -10.89 -2.40 -21.81
C ARG A 354 -9.86 -1.35 -21.35
N PRO A 355 -9.13 -1.61 -20.26
CA PRO A 355 -7.97 -0.82 -19.91
C PRO A 355 -6.92 -0.89 -21.03
N VAL A 356 -6.47 0.28 -21.49
CA VAL A 356 -5.39 0.42 -22.46
C VAL A 356 -4.24 1.18 -21.80
N ALA A 357 -3.12 0.49 -21.63
CA ALA A 357 -1.90 1.08 -21.12
C ALA A 357 -1.28 1.97 -22.21
N THR A 358 -1.06 3.25 -21.89
CA THR A 358 -0.47 4.22 -22.84
C THR A 358 1.06 4.13 -22.81
N SER A 359 1.76 4.77 -23.76
CA SER A 359 3.22 4.91 -23.70
C SER A 359 3.70 5.97 -22.69
N LEU A 360 2.80 6.68 -22.00
CA LEU A 360 3.15 7.67 -21.00
C LEU A 360 3.61 6.97 -19.71
N ILE A 361 4.90 7.14 -19.39
CA ILE A 361 5.49 6.72 -18.12
C ILE A 361 5.86 7.97 -17.34
N LEU A 362 5.28 8.09 -16.15
CA LEU A 362 5.49 9.18 -15.21
C LEU A 362 6.44 8.73 -14.10
N GLY A 363 7.27 9.66 -13.61
CA GLY A 363 8.19 9.42 -12.51
C GLY A 363 7.57 9.55 -11.11
N ARG A 364 8.44 9.47 -10.09
CA ARG A 364 8.08 9.31 -8.68
C ARG A 364 7.16 10.37 -8.09
N SER A 365 7.25 11.57 -8.64
CA SER A 365 6.57 12.76 -8.15
C SER A 365 5.19 13.00 -8.77
N ALA A 366 4.68 12.10 -9.63
CA ALA A 366 3.37 12.21 -10.28
C ALA A 366 2.16 11.95 -9.37
N ARG A 367 2.26 12.34 -8.10
CA ARG A 367 1.25 12.14 -7.04
C ARG A 367 0.03 13.05 -7.22
N ASN A 368 0.20 14.18 -7.90
CA ASN A 368 -0.84 15.17 -8.16
C ASN A 368 -1.21 15.19 -9.64
N ALA A 369 -1.67 14.05 -10.15
CA ALA A 369 -2.23 13.97 -11.48
C ALA A 369 -3.69 14.46 -11.47
N ARG A 370 -4.12 15.14 -12.55
CA ARG A 370 -5.51 15.57 -12.77
C ARG A 370 -5.89 15.36 -14.21
N LEU A 371 -7.09 14.87 -14.43
CA LEU A 371 -7.68 14.69 -15.75
C LEU A 371 -8.44 15.97 -16.15
N SER A 372 -8.34 16.37 -17.41
CA SER A 372 -9.10 17.50 -17.94
C SER A 372 -10.60 17.16 -18.04
N PRO A 373 -11.51 18.16 -18.05
CA PRO A 373 -12.95 17.91 -18.11
C PRO A 373 -13.36 17.00 -19.28
N SER A 374 -12.76 17.13 -20.46
CA SER A 374 -13.04 16.26 -21.60
C SER A 374 -12.38 14.87 -21.54
N GLY A 375 -11.48 14.65 -20.58
CA GLY A 375 -10.68 13.42 -20.52
C GLY A 375 -9.63 13.30 -21.62
N GLN A 376 -9.26 14.38 -22.30
CA GLN A 376 -8.25 14.36 -23.38
C GLN A 376 -6.84 14.69 -22.88
N ARG A 377 -6.70 15.34 -21.71
CA ARG A 377 -5.41 15.77 -21.19
C ARG A 377 -5.21 15.36 -19.75
N LEU A 378 -3.96 15.02 -19.43
CA LEU A 378 -3.53 14.71 -18.08
C LEU A 378 -2.49 15.74 -17.64
N ALA A 379 -2.82 16.51 -16.60
CA ALA A 379 -1.86 17.36 -15.93
C ALA A 379 -1.20 16.60 -14.80
N VAL A 380 0.12 16.75 -14.66
CA VAL A 380 0.93 16.11 -13.64
C VAL A 380 1.81 17.18 -13.04
N LEU A 381 1.70 17.37 -11.73
CA LEU A 381 2.69 18.11 -10.99
C LEU A 381 3.74 17.12 -10.47
N ALA A 382 4.98 17.31 -10.90
CA ALA A 382 6.13 16.52 -10.52
C ALA A 382 7.20 17.46 -9.97
N GLU A 383 7.49 17.36 -8.67
CA GLU A 383 8.38 18.26 -7.93
C GLU A 383 7.86 19.70 -8.00
N LYS A 384 8.41 20.51 -8.90
CA LYS A 384 8.01 21.89 -9.19
C LYS A 384 7.73 22.11 -10.67
N THR A 385 7.51 21.04 -11.43
CA THR A 385 7.20 21.12 -12.86
C THR A 385 5.78 20.67 -13.08
N ILE A 386 4.96 21.55 -13.65
CA ILE A 386 3.63 21.22 -14.14
C ILE A 386 3.80 20.76 -15.58
N SER A 387 3.43 19.53 -15.86
CA SER A 387 3.47 18.94 -17.21
C SER A 387 2.06 18.56 -17.62
N VAL A 388 1.66 18.92 -18.83
CA VAL A 388 0.37 18.54 -19.41
C VAL A 388 0.62 17.64 -20.61
N TYR A 389 0.04 16.46 -20.57
CA TYR A 389 0.13 15.44 -21.60
C TYR A 389 -1.19 15.32 -22.34
N SER A 390 -1.10 15.06 -23.65
CA SER A 390 -2.21 14.61 -24.48
C SER A 390 -2.35 13.10 -24.30
N LEU A 391 -3.53 12.64 -23.92
CA LEU A 391 -3.80 11.22 -23.73
C LEU A 391 -3.95 10.46 -25.06
N PRO A 392 -4.64 10.99 -26.10
CA PRO A 392 -4.74 10.30 -27.39
C PRO A 392 -3.38 10.11 -28.06
N GLU A 393 -2.52 11.12 -28.00
CA GLU A 393 -1.20 11.10 -28.65
C GLU A 393 -0.09 10.55 -27.74
N ALA A 394 -0.40 10.31 -26.46
CA ALA A 394 0.56 9.93 -25.43
C ALA A 394 1.83 10.82 -25.44
N ALA A 395 1.64 12.13 -25.62
CA ALA A 395 2.72 13.09 -25.85
C ALA A 395 2.64 14.28 -24.88
N LEU A 396 3.80 14.84 -24.52
CA LEU A 396 3.87 16.08 -23.74
C LEU A 396 3.36 17.24 -24.60
N VAL A 397 2.31 17.92 -24.15
CA VAL A 397 1.77 19.12 -24.79
C VAL A 397 2.58 20.33 -24.36
N ARG A 398 2.70 20.55 -23.04
CA ARG A 398 3.49 21.65 -22.45
C ARG A 398 4.00 21.29 -21.06
N ALA A 399 5.05 21.98 -20.64
CA ALA A 399 5.50 21.98 -19.26
C ALA A 399 5.95 23.38 -18.84
N SER A 400 5.78 23.71 -17.56
CA SER A 400 6.36 24.90 -16.95
C SER A 400 6.87 24.60 -15.55
N ARG A 401 7.98 25.23 -15.19
CA ARG A 401 8.48 25.22 -13.80
C ARG A 401 7.72 26.25 -12.98
N LEU A 402 7.41 25.88 -11.75
CA LEU A 402 6.80 26.70 -10.73
C LEU A 402 7.93 27.22 -9.82
N ASP A 403 8.14 28.52 -9.81
CA ASP A 403 9.11 29.18 -8.93
C ASP A 403 8.53 29.38 -7.53
N ALA A 404 8.23 28.27 -6.86
CA ALA A 404 7.70 28.25 -5.51
C ALA A 404 8.52 27.34 -4.60
N HIS A 405 8.75 27.77 -3.36
CA HIS A 405 9.48 27.03 -2.34
C HIS A 405 8.50 26.34 -1.39
N SER A 406 7.57 25.58 -1.96
CA SER A 406 6.53 24.90 -1.20
C SER A 406 6.49 23.41 -1.52
N SER A 407 6.26 22.59 -0.48
CA SER A 407 5.94 21.17 -0.57
C SER A 407 4.45 20.90 -0.82
N GLN A 408 3.58 21.91 -0.69
CA GLN A 408 2.14 21.81 -0.87
C GLN A 408 1.67 22.62 -2.07
N ILE A 409 1.40 21.93 -3.17
CA ILE A 409 0.93 22.51 -4.42
C ILE A 409 -0.21 21.65 -4.96
N SER A 410 -1.28 22.30 -5.37
CA SER A 410 -2.44 21.70 -6.02
C SER A 410 -2.52 22.15 -7.46
N ILE A 411 -2.98 21.27 -8.33
CA ILE A 411 -3.36 21.63 -9.70
C ILE A 411 -4.79 21.18 -9.95
N ARG A 412 -5.50 21.92 -10.82
CA ARG A 412 -6.84 21.59 -11.28
C ARG A 412 -7.08 22.19 -12.66
N PHE A 413 -7.78 21.50 -13.54
CA PHE A 413 -8.26 22.08 -14.78
C PHE A 413 -9.48 22.98 -14.53
N ALA A 414 -9.42 24.21 -15.02
CA ALA A 414 -10.60 25.07 -15.17
C ALA A 414 -11.29 24.82 -16.51
N THR A 415 -10.49 24.63 -17.56
CA THR A 415 -10.91 24.14 -18.88
C THR A 415 -9.86 23.16 -19.38
N ASP A 416 -10.04 22.52 -20.54
CA ASP A 416 -8.98 21.67 -21.12
C ASP A 416 -7.67 22.42 -21.39
N ASP A 417 -7.74 23.73 -21.62
CA ASP A 417 -6.60 24.57 -21.99
C ASP A 417 -6.09 25.44 -20.83
N GLU A 418 -6.63 25.29 -19.63
CA GLU A 418 -6.30 26.16 -18.50
C GLU A 418 -6.22 25.35 -17.19
N LEU A 419 -5.07 25.42 -16.54
CA LEU A 419 -4.88 24.93 -15.17
C LEU A 419 -4.88 26.10 -14.19
N VAL A 420 -5.50 25.87 -13.05
CA VAL A 420 -5.34 26.67 -11.84
C VAL A 420 -4.40 25.92 -10.91
N VAL A 421 -3.36 26.61 -10.44
CA VAL A 421 -2.35 26.08 -9.53
C VAL A 421 -2.46 26.86 -8.23
N SER A 422 -2.62 26.15 -7.13
CA SER A 422 -2.64 26.75 -5.80
C SER A 422 -1.38 26.33 -5.06
N VAL A 423 -0.69 27.28 -4.43
CA VAL A 423 0.59 27.07 -3.75
C VAL A 423 0.49 27.61 -2.33
N TRP A 424 0.62 26.75 -1.33
CA TRP A 424 0.62 27.16 0.07
C TRP A 424 2.05 27.18 0.58
N PRO A 425 2.55 28.21 1.27
CA PRO A 425 3.89 28.16 1.81
C PRO A 425 4.02 27.02 2.83
N GLU A 426 5.21 26.45 2.91
CA GLU A 426 5.50 25.36 3.84
C GLU A 426 5.35 25.88 5.28
N THR A 427 4.32 25.38 5.97
CA THR A 427 4.12 25.69 7.39
C THR A 427 4.43 24.47 8.22
N GLY A 428 5.16 24.68 9.32
CA GLY A 428 5.53 23.61 10.24
C GLY A 428 4.30 22.87 10.77
N PRO A 429 4.46 21.65 11.30
CA PRO A 429 3.37 20.75 11.65
C PRO A 429 2.43 21.22 12.79
N SER A 430 2.57 22.43 13.33
CA SER A 430 1.83 22.88 14.52
C SER A 430 1.26 24.29 14.48
N THR A 431 1.45 25.06 13.41
CA THR A 431 1.02 26.46 13.43
C THR A 431 -0.40 26.60 12.88
N ALA A 432 -1.36 26.83 13.77
CA ALA A 432 -2.74 27.22 13.47
C ALA A 432 -2.87 28.62 12.83
N THR A 433 -1.77 29.18 12.34
CA THR A 433 -1.72 30.50 11.70
C THR A 433 -2.32 30.42 10.31
N ALA A 434 -3.10 31.44 9.96
CA ALA A 434 -3.54 31.74 8.61
C ALA A 434 -2.38 31.66 7.62
N VAL A 435 -2.61 31.07 6.45
CA VAL A 435 -1.58 30.95 5.43
C VAL A 435 -2.16 31.27 4.05
N ASP A 436 -1.70 32.37 3.45
CA ASP A 436 -2.17 32.75 2.13
C ASP A 436 -1.68 31.76 1.06
N ALA A 437 -2.61 31.23 0.28
CA ALA A 437 -2.29 30.44 -0.90
C ALA A 437 -2.04 31.37 -2.08
N THR A 438 -0.90 31.24 -2.75
CA THR A 438 -0.67 31.95 -4.01
C THR A 438 -1.34 31.20 -5.15
N LEU A 439 -2.11 31.92 -5.97
CA LEU A 439 -2.79 31.36 -7.12
C LEU A 439 -2.03 31.68 -8.41
N TRP A 440 -1.90 30.67 -9.25
CA TRP A 440 -1.34 30.78 -10.59
C TRP A 440 -2.27 30.21 -11.63
N ARG A 441 -2.19 30.74 -12.84
CA ARG A 441 -2.85 30.24 -14.04
C ARG A 441 -1.79 29.74 -15.00
N PHE A 442 -1.98 28.53 -15.49
CA PHE A 442 -1.16 27.95 -16.54
C PHE A 442 -2.01 27.74 -17.79
N ASP A 443 -1.75 28.56 -18.81
CA ASP A 443 -2.34 28.42 -20.14
C ASP A 443 -1.58 27.30 -20.88
N VAL A 444 -2.28 26.20 -21.14
CA VAL A 444 -1.72 24.99 -21.74
C VAL A 444 -1.35 25.21 -23.21
N ARG A 445 -1.95 26.18 -23.91
CA ARG A 445 -1.62 26.46 -25.32
C ARG A 445 -0.34 27.26 -25.42
N SER A 446 -0.28 28.37 -24.68
CA SER A 446 0.87 29.28 -24.71
C SER A 446 2.04 28.80 -23.84
N GLY A 447 1.79 27.92 -22.86
CA GLY A 447 2.77 27.50 -21.86
C GLY A 447 3.06 28.59 -20.82
N LYS A 448 2.28 29.67 -20.81
CA LYS A 448 2.47 30.81 -19.92
C LYS A 448 1.95 30.46 -18.51
N LEU A 449 2.82 30.56 -17.52
CA LEU A 449 2.47 30.45 -16.10
C LEU A 449 2.48 31.85 -15.46
N GLU A 450 1.33 32.30 -14.98
CA GLU A 450 1.18 33.64 -14.41
C GLU A 450 0.59 33.59 -13.02
N ARG A 451 1.15 34.37 -12.11
CA ARG A 451 0.54 34.61 -10.80
C ARG A 451 -0.69 35.49 -10.99
N THR A 452 -1.85 34.98 -10.59
CA THR A 452 -3.14 35.66 -10.78
C THR A 452 -3.69 36.26 -9.50
N GLY A 453 -3.21 35.84 -8.34
CA GLY A 453 -3.56 36.47 -7.07
C GLY A 453 -3.14 35.67 -5.85
N THR A 454 -3.80 35.96 -4.74
CA THR A 454 -3.62 35.30 -3.44
C THR A 454 -4.99 35.01 -2.87
N LEU A 455 -5.16 33.79 -2.37
CA LEU A 455 -6.31 33.39 -1.59
C LEU A 455 -5.92 33.47 -0.13
N ASP A 456 -6.46 34.46 0.58
CA ASP A 456 -6.49 34.42 2.04
C ASP A 456 -7.32 33.18 2.40
N ALA A 457 -6.67 32.15 2.95
CA ALA A 457 -7.30 30.90 3.32
C ALA A 457 -6.67 30.44 4.61
N SER A 458 -7.43 30.56 5.68
CA SER A 458 -6.89 30.51 7.01
C SER A 458 -7.54 29.33 7.71
N ARG A 459 -6.69 28.35 8.07
CA ARG A 459 -6.97 27.17 8.93
C ARG A 459 -7.19 25.80 8.27
N TYR A 460 -6.97 25.62 6.97
CA TYR A 460 -6.85 24.26 6.40
C TYR A 460 -5.45 24.04 5.83
N ARG A 461 -4.61 23.37 6.64
CA ARG A 461 -3.26 22.89 6.31
C ARG A 461 -3.26 21.83 5.20
N ASP A 462 -4.44 21.47 4.72
CA ASP A 462 -4.67 20.29 3.95
C ASP A 462 -5.65 20.70 2.84
N ASP A 463 -5.11 20.91 1.63
CA ASP A 463 -5.77 21.16 0.32
C ASP A 463 -6.95 20.20 -0.01
N TRP A 464 -7.27 19.31 0.91
CA TRP A 464 -8.11 18.16 0.74
C TRP A 464 -9.62 18.49 0.62
N GLY A 465 -10.04 19.73 0.85
CA GLY A 465 -11.47 20.04 0.99
C GLY A 465 -11.98 21.38 0.51
N ILE A 466 -11.26 22.17 -0.30
CA ILE A 466 -11.86 23.37 -0.90
C ILE A 466 -12.68 22.94 -2.12
N PRO A 467 -14.03 22.95 -2.05
CA PRO A 467 -14.85 22.69 -3.22
C PRO A 467 -14.59 23.82 -4.22
N ALA A 468 -14.46 23.45 -5.49
CA ALA A 468 -14.50 24.38 -6.60
C ALA A 468 -15.83 24.19 -7.33
N ASP A 469 -16.35 25.25 -7.95
CA ASP A 469 -17.55 25.11 -8.76
C ASP A 469 -17.28 24.23 -9.99
N PRO A 470 -18.32 23.62 -10.58
CA PRO A 470 -18.19 22.78 -11.77
C PRO A 470 -17.48 23.47 -12.95
N LEU A 471 -17.58 24.80 -13.02
CA LEU A 471 -17.04 25.65 -14.09
C LEU A 471 -15.60 26.11 -13.81
N GLY A 472 -15.08 25.86 -12.61
CA GLY A 472 -13.78 26.27 -12.14
C GLY A 472 -13.58 27.76 -11.90
N GLU A 473 -14.65 28.56 -11.85
CA GLU A 473 -14.62 30.01 -11.67
C GLU A 473 -14.70 30.42 -10.19
N LEU A 474 -15.29 29.58 -9.34
CA LEU A 474 -15.51 29.89 -7.92
C LEU A 474 -14.90 28.81 -7.03
N ARG A 475 -14.51 29.22 -5.81
CA ARG A 475 -14.03 28.32 -4.76
C ARG A 475 -14.56 28.77 -3.40
N LEU A 476 -14.70 27.84 -2.47
CA LEU A 476 -15.06 28.15 -1.10
C LEU A 476 -13.83 28.12 -0.19
N ALA A 477 -13.69 29.09 0.70
CA ALA A 477 -12.61 29.12 1.67
C ALA A 477 -13.16 29.46 3.06
N PHE A 478 -12.53 28.93 4.09
CA PHE A 478 -12.83 29.26 5.47
C PHE A 478 -11.82 30.30 5.98
N HIS A 479 -12.32 31.26 6.74
CA HIS A 479 -11.57 32.35 7.35
C HIS A 479 -11.86 32.42 8.85
N PRO A 480 -10.87 32.38 9.75
CA PRO A 480 -11.06 32.69 11.15
C PRO A 480 -11.25 34.19 11.29
N ARG A 481 -12.33 34.58 11.95
CA ARG A 481 -12.65 35.95 12.32
C ARG A 481 -12.83 36.02 13.83
N GLY A 482 -11.72 36.13 14.54
CA GLY A 482 -11.71 35.97 16.00
C GLY A 482 -11.94 34.51 16.41
N SER A 483 -12.98 34.24 17.19
CA SER A 483 -13.44 32.89 17.56
C SER A 483 -14.42 32.27 16.54
N GLU A 484 -14.81 33.02 15.51
CA GLU A 484 -15.70 32.55 14.47
C GLU A 484 -14.94 32.03 13.26
N MET A 485 -15.52 31.06 12.55
CA MET A 485 -15.11 30.63 11.22
C MET A 485 -16.15 31.13 10.21
N GLU A 486 -15.71 31.96 9.29
CA GLU A 486 -16.48 32.51 8.17
C GLU A 486 -16.20 31.68 6.92
N LEU A 487 -17.24 31.05 6.36
CA LEU A 487 -17.21 30.46 5.03
C LEU A 487 -17.46 31.57 4.01
N ALA A 488 -16.53 31.73 3.09
CA ALA A 488 -16.56 32.72 2.04
C ALA A 488 -16.40 32.08 0.65
N MET A 489 -16.97 32.74 -0.34
CA MET A 489 -16.83 32.41 -1.75
C MET A 489 -15.83 33.36 -2.39
N HIS A 490 -14.86 32.78 -3.11
CA HIS A 490 -13.81 33.51 -3.80
C HIS A 490 -13.81 33.20 -5.28
N ASP A 491 -13.35 34.18 -6.05
CA ASP A 491 -12.94 33.98 -7.42
C ASP A 491 -11.77 32.98 -7.48
N ALA A 492 -11.96 31.87 -8.20
CA ALA A 492 -10.98 30.79 -8.20
C ALA A 492 -9.69 31.14 -8.94
N ARG A 493 -9.70 32.21 -9.77
CA ARG A 493 -8.53 32.67 -10.52
C ARG A 493 -7.74 33.70 -9.72
N THR A 494 -8.40 34.71 -9.19
CA THR A 494 -7.75 35.87 -8.54
C THR A 494 -7.67 35.75 -7.03
N GLY A 495 -8.48 34.88 -6.41
CA GLY A 495 -8.60 34.79 -4.96
C GLY A 495 -9.45 35.91 -4.35
N ALA A 496 -9.96 36.84 -5.18
CA ALA A 496 -10.80 37.94 -4.73
C ALA A 496 -12.06 37.42 -4.03
N LEU A 497 -12.34 37.95 -2.84
CA LEU A 497 -13.58 37.68 -2.12
C LEU A 497 -14.77 38.14 -2.97
N LYS A 498 -15.70 37.22 -3.23
CA LYS A 498 -16.94 37.51 -3.97
C LYS A 498 -18.11 37.69 -3.02
N ALA A 499 -18.24 36.81 -2.02
CA ALA A 499 -19.29 36.91 -1.01
C ALA A 499 -18.88 36.19 0.28
N SER A 500 -19.33 36.72 1.41
CA SER A 500 -19.35 36.02 2.69
C SER A 500 -20.64 35.23 2.80
N LEU A 501 -20.57 33.91 3.02
CA LEU A 501 -21.74 33.05 3.01
C LEU A 501 -22.31 32.87 4.43
N LEU A 502 -21.47 32.41 5.36
CA LEU A 502 -21.92 32.07 6.71
C LEU A 502 -20.77 32.18 7.72
N SER A 503 -21.03 32.76 8.88
CA SER A 503 -20.09 32.80 10.01
C SER A 503 -20.62 31.98 11.19
N GLN A 504 -19.77 31.15 11.78
CA GLN A 504 -20.13 30.33 12.95
C GLN A 504 -19.07 30.33 14.04
N PRO A 505 -19.45 30.40 15.32
CA PRO A 505 -18.52 30.27 16.44
C PRO A 505 -18.03 28.81 16.61
N ASP A 506 -16.72 28.64 16.80
CA ASP A 506 -16.07 27.43 17.36
C ASP A 506 -16.39 26.04 16.76
N GLN A 507 -16.91 25.93 15.53
CA GLN A 507 -17.19 24.65 14.88
C GLN A 507 -16.64 24.58 13.44
N PRO A 508 -15.72 23.65 13.13
CA PRO A 508 -15.23 23.41 11.77
C PRO A 508 -16.16 22.55 10.90
N LEU A 509 -17.37 22.21 11.36
CA LEU A 509 -18.25 21.24 10.69
C LEU A 509 -19.30 21.91 9.78
N LEU A 510 -18.88 22.94 9.04
CA LEU A 510 -19.63 23.41 7.89
C LEU A 510 -19.33 22.48 6.71
N GLY A 511 -20.23 21.53 6.45
CA GLY A 511 -20.27 20.93 5.12
C GLY A 511 -20.63 22.04 4.13
N ALA A 512 -19.88 22.17 3.05
CA ALA A 512 -20.24 23.06 1.94
C ALA A 512 -19.92 22.37 0.62
N THR A 513 -20.80 22.52 -0.37
CA THR A 513 -20.57 21.98 -1.71
C THR A 513 -21.23 22.85 -2.77
N PHE A 514 -20.71 22.79 -3.98
CA PHE A 514 -21.41 23.31 -5.16
C PHE A 514 -22.42 22.28 -5.66
N LEU A 515 -23.53 22.77 -6.21
CA LEU A 515 -24.47 22.02 -7.02
C LEU A 515 -24.02 22.03 -8.48
N ALA A 516 -24.63 21.20 -9.31
CA ALA A 516 -24.22 21.08 -10.72
C ALA A 516 -24.45 22.37 -11.53
N ASP A 517 -25.41 23.20 -11.11
CA ASP A 517 -25.71 24.50 -11.71
C ASP A 517 -24.89 25.67 -11.14
N GLY A 518 -23.97 25.39 -10.20
CA GLY A 518 -23.10 26.38 -9.57
C GLY A 518 -23.73 27.12 -8.37
N ARG A 519 -24.96 26.80 -7.95
CA ARG A 519 -25.45 27.19 -6.62
C ARG A 519 -24.62 26.50 -5.54
N ILE A 520 -24.69 27.03 -4.32
CA ILE A 520 -23.89 26.55 -3.19
C ILE A 520 -24.82 26.12 -2.08
N VAL A 521 -24.53 24.96 -1.49
CA VAL A 521 -25.22 24.49 -0.30
C VAL A 521 -24.26 24.47 0.87
N VAL A 522 -24.67 25.07 1.99
CA VAL A 522 -23.90 25.17 3.23
C VAL A 522 -24.73 24.59 4.38
N GLY A 523 -24.13 23.70 5.16
CA GLY A 523 -24.78 23.06 6.29
C GLY A 523 -24.38 23.73 7.59
N GLU A 524 -25.32 24.38 8.25
CA GLU A 524 -25.17 24.96 9.59
C GLU A 524 -25.55 23.91 10.64
N SER A 525 -24.56 23.45 11.42
CA SER A 525 -24.78 22.62 12.61
C SER A 525 -24.53 23.46 13.86
N ARG A 526 -25.59 23.89 14.57
CA ARG A 526 -25.43 24.60 15.84
C ARG A 526 -25.29 23.64 17.01
N THR A 527 -24.42 23.99 17.96
CA THR A 527 -24.17 23.24 19.20
C THR A 527 -25.06 23.68 20.35
N ALA A 528 -25.67 24.86 20.26
CA ALA A 528 -26.60 25.35 21.28
C ALA A 528 -27.81 24.40 21.35
N ALA A 529 -28.08 23.87 22.55
CA ALA A 529 -29.14 22.90 22.78
C ALA A 529 -30.50 23.47 22.35
N GLY A 530 -31.13 22.82 21.36
CA GLY A 530 -32.51 23.11 20.94
C GLY A 530 -32.68 23.82 19.60
N GLU A 531 -31.61 24.29 18.95
CA GLU A 531 -31.72 24.86 17.60
C GLU A 531 -31.53 23.79 16.51
N PRO A 532 -32.45 23.68 15.52
CA PRO A 532 -32.31 22.72 14.44
C PRO A 532 -31.15 23.10 13.53
N ALA A 533 -30.41 22.10 13.03
CA ALA A 533 -29.46 22.33 11.95
C ALA A 533 -30.19 22.89 10.71
N ARG A 534 -29.47 23.65 9.88
CA ARG A 534 -30.04 24.30 8.70
C ARG A 534 -29.20 24.01 7.46
N VAL A 535 -29.88 23.80 6.35
CA VAL A 535 -29.26 23.77 5.03
C VAL A 535 -29.55 25.11 4.36
N HIS A 536 -28.49 25.85 4.05
CA HIS A 536 -28.56 27.14 3.38
C HIS A 536 -28.22 26.97 1.91
N LEU A 537 -29.10 27.44 1.04
CA LEU A 537 -28.89 27.50 -0.40
C LEU A 537 -28.52 28.94 -0.78
N PHE A 538 -27.34 29.10 -1.36
CA PHE A 538 -26.87 30.36 -1.91
C PHE A 538 -26.86 30.30 -3.43
N GLY A 539 -27.15 31.44 -4.04
CA GLY A 539 -26.95 31.65 -5.46
C GLY A 539 -25.47 31.64 -5.80
N ARG A 540 -25.17 31.57 -7.09
CA ARG A 540 -23.80 31.67 -7.62
C ARG A 540 -23.14 33.03 -7.34
N ASP A 541 -23.96 34.06 -7.07
CA ASP A 541 -23.55 35.39 -6.61
C ASP A 541 -23.29 35.45 -5.10
N GLY A 542 -23.51 34.35 -4.37
CA GLY A 542 -23.38 34.29 -2.91
C GLY A 542 -24.58 34.85 -2.16
N ARG A 543 -25.66 35.25 -2.84
CA ARG A 543 -26.89 35.69 -2.17
C ARG A 543 -27.62 34.50 -1.57
N LEU A 544 -28.00 34.58 -0.30
CA LEU A 544 -28.84 33.55 0.33
C LEU A 544 -30.20 33.51 -0.40
N LEU A 545 -30.51 32.36 -1.00
CA LEU A 545 -31.78 32.12 -1.68
C LEU A 545 -32.79 31.49 -0.73
N ARG A 546 -32.34 30.53 0.08
CA ARG A 546 -33.22 29.78 0.97
C ARG A 546 -32.46 29.21 2.16
N SER A 547 -33.15 29.05 3.28
CA SER A 547 -32.68 28.29 4.45
C SER A 547 -33.75 27.28 4.82
N VAL A 548 -33.36 26.02 4.96
CA VAL A 548 -34.26 24.90 5.27
C VAL A 548 -33.86 24.30 6.61
N ALA A 549 -34.78 24.29 7.58
CA ALA A 549 -34.56 23.67 8.87
C ALA A 549 -34.60 22.14 8.75
N MET A 550 -33.60 21.46 9.29
CA MET A 550 -33.53 20.00 9.31
C MET A 550 -34.38 19.47 10.46
N PRO A 551 -35.07 18.33 10.26
CA PRO A 551 -36.01 17.81 11.25
C PRO A 551 -35.34 17.36 12.54
N ASP A 552 -34.07 16.93 12.50
CA ASP A 552 -33.28 16.53 13.67
C ASP A 552 -31.77 16.66 13.40
N GLY A 553 -30.99 16.94 14.45
CA GLY A 553 -29.57 16.59 14.51
C GLY A 553 -28.57 17.56 13.87
N LYS A 554 -27.31 17.09 13.77
CA LYS A 554 -26.20 17.75 13.09
C LYS A 554 -26.14 17.32 11.62
N ILE A 555 -25.63 18.17 10.73
CA ILE A 555 -25.39 17.79 9.33
C ILE A 555 -24.07 17.04 9.27
N GLY A 556 -24.14 15.75 8.89
CA GLY A 556 -22.98 14.87 8.78
C GLY A 556 -22.31 14.93 7.40
N GLY A 557 -22.95 15.55 6.41
CA GLY A 557 -22.39 15.77 5.08
C GLY A 557 -23.45 15.81 3.98
N PHE A 558 -23.00 16.17 2.77
CA PHE A 558 -23.84 16.24 1.58
C PHE A 558 -23.57 15.07 0.64
N GLY A 559 -24.66 14.49 0.15
CA GLY A 559 -24.67 13.64 -1.03
C GLY A 559 -24.68 14.48 -2.31
N SER A 560 -25.25 13.90 -3.36
CA SER A 560 -25.50 14.59 -4.63
C SER A 560 -26.99 14.91 -4.80
N GLU A 561 -27.32 15.62 -5.87
CA GLU A 561 -28.69 15.86 -6.30
C GLU A 561 -29.29 14.59 -6.91
N VAL A 562 -30.12 13.86 -6.14
CA VAL A 562 -30.73 12.60 -6.59
C VAL A 562 -31.74 12.81 -7.71
N ALA A 563 -32.26 14.02 -7.81
CA ALA A 563 -33.02 14.60 -8.91
C ALA A 563 -32.67 16.09 -8.96
N PRO A 564 -32.97 16.81 -10.06
CA PRO A 564 -32.83 18.28 -10.07
C PRO A 564 -33.48 18.90 -8.84
N ASP A 565 -32.74 19.78 -8.14
CA ASP A 565 -33.20 20.47 -6.92
C ASP A 565 -33.50 19.58 -5.70
N VAL A 566 -33.21 18.28 -5.75
CA VAL A 566 -33.42 17.35 -4.62
C VAL A 566 -32.08 16.85 -4.11
N LEU A 567 -31.58 17.47 -3.04
CA LEU A 567 -30.29 17.13 -2.44
C LEU A 567 -30.43 16.05 -1.36
N ALA A 568 -29.60 15.01 -1.43
CA ALA A 568 -29.45 14.07 -0.31
C ALA A 568 -28.54 14.66 0.79
N VAL A 569 -29.04 14.72 2.02
CA VAL A 569 -28.33 15.27 3.17
C VAL A 569 -28.25 14.21 4.28
N ARG A 570 -27.03 13.88 4.69
CA ARG A 570 -26.79 12.97 5.81
C ARG A 570 -26.93 13.74 7.13
N LEU A 571 -27.74 13.22 8.05
CA LEU A 571 -27.84 13.67 9.43
C LEU A 571 -26.93 12.82 10.34
N GLY A 572 -26.22 13.45 11.27
CA GLY A 572 -25.35 12.78 12.26
C GLY A 572 -24.04 13.53 12.54
N THR A 573 -23.23 13.02 13.47
CA THR A 573 -21.87 13.51 13.72
C THR A 573 -20.91 12.98 12.66
N LEU A 574 -19.92 13.80 12.30
CA LEU A 574 -18.85 13.40 11.38
C LEU A 574 -18.16 12.12 11.87
N GLU A 575 -17.90 11.98 13.19
CA GLU A 575 -17.22 10.84 13.82
C GLU A 575 -17.76 9.45 13.43
N SER A 576 -19.01 9.35 12.96
CA SER A 576 -19.58 8.14 12.36
C SER A 576 -19.07 7.87 10.92
N TRP A 577 -17.87 8.30 10.55
CA TRP A 577 -17.25 8.13 9.21
C TRP A 577 -17.29 6.70 8.67
N ALA A 578 -17.23 5.71 9.57
CA ALA A 578 -17.43 4.31 9.23
C ALA A 578 -18.87 3.96 8.79
N GLY A 579 -19.72 4.98 8.56
CA GLY A 579 -21.04 4.93 7.94
C GLY A 579 -22.11 4.15 8.68
N ARG A 580 -21.84 3.65 9.89
CA ARG A 580 -22.84 2.97 10.71
C ARG A 580 -23.82 3.99 11.29
N GLY A 581 -25.08 3.89 10.85
CA GLY A 581 -26.20 4.59 11.47
C GLY A 581 -26.18 6.10 11.22
N GLY A 582 -26.62 6.50 10.04
CA GLY A 582 -27.02 7.88 9.75
C GLY A 582 -28.44 7.88 9.18
N ASN A 583 -29.24 8.89 9.54
CA ASN A 583 -30.48 9.15 8.83
C ASN A 583 -30.17 10.03 7.63
N THR A 584 -30.74 9.73 6.49
CA THR A 584 -30.68 10.63 5.33
C THR A 584 -32.01 11.30 5.14
N VAL A 585 -31.96 12.57 4.80
CA VAL A 585 -33.12 13.33 4.32
C VAL A 585 -32.87 13.78 2.89
N LEU A 586 -33.95 13.88 2.13
CA LEU A 586 -33.96 14.55 0.85
C LEU A 586 -34.51 15.95 1.06
N VAL A 587 -33.75 16.94 0.62
CA VAL A 587 -34.10 18.36 0.74
C VAL A 587 -34.47 18.84 -0.65
N ASP A 588 -35.74 19.19 -0.83
CA ASP A 588 -36.22 19.92 -2.00
C ASP A 588 -35.79 21.38 -1.84
N LEU A 589 -34.80 21.78 -2.63
CA LEU A 589 -34.17 23.09 -2.59
C LEU A 589 -35.07 24.19 -3.15
N GLU A 590 -35.99 23.85 -4.05
CA GLU A 590 -36.94 24.79 -4.63
C GLU A 590 -38.10 25.04 -3.68
N ALA A 591 -38.78 23.98 -3.22
CA ALA A 591 -39.92 24.06 -2.32
C ALA A 591 -39.52 24.38 -0.87
N GLY A 592 -38.28 24.07 -0.48
CA GLY A 592 -37.81 24.18 0.89
C GLY A 592 -38.40 23.13 1.82
N THR A 593 -38.74 21.96 1.28
CA THR A 593 -39.32 20.85 2.05
C THR A 593 -38.27 19.80 2.33
N VAL A 594 -38.45 19.07 3.45
CA VAL A 594 -37.55 17.99 3.86
C VAL A 594 -38.35 16.71 3.98
N ARG A 595 -37.89 15.66 3.32
CA ARG A 595 -38.46 14.32 3.40
C ARG A 595 -37.43 13.36 3.97
N ARG A 596 -37.82 12.54 4.94
CA ARG A 596 -36.96 11.47 5.45
C ARG A 596 -36.84 10.37 4.40
N LEU A 597 -35.62 9.95 4.12
CA LEU A 597 -35.33 8.75 3.33
C LEU A 597 -35.35 7.52 4.24
N ALA A 598 -35.44 6.32 3.67
CA ALA A 598 -35.40 5.07 4.42
C ALA A 598 -34.22 5.03 5.41
N ALA A 599 -34.47 4.52 6.62
CA ALA A 599 -33.48 4.52 7.70
C ALA A 599 -32.20 3.77 7.29
N GLY A 600 -31.04 4.29 7.72
CA GLY A 600 -29.74 3.66 7.56
C GLY A 600 -29.10 3.74 6.16
N HIS A 601 -29.81 4.27 5.16
CA HIS A 601 -29.20 4.56 3.86
C HIS A 601 -28.40 5.85 3.93
N VAL A 602 -27.15 5.82 3.48
CA VAL A 602 -26.23 6.97 3.53
C VAL A 602 -25.81 7.34 2.11
N PRO A 603 -26.00 8.58 1.64
CA PRO A 603 -25.60 8.96 0.29
C PRO A 603 -24.09 8.82 0.15
N ILE A 604 -23.63 8.34 -1.01
CA ILE A 604 -22.22 8.43 -1.33
C ILE A 604 -21.89 9.92 -1.47
N PRO A 605 -20.92 10.45 -0.71
CA PRO A 605 -20.66 11.87 -0.70
C PRO A 605 -20.22 12.34 -2.09
N SER A 606 -20.83 13.44 -2.55
CA SER A 606 -20.42 14.13 -3.79
C SER A 606 -18.99 14.66 -3.68
N VAL A 607 -18.61 15.06 -2.46
CA VAL A 607 -17.28 15.56 -2.11
C VAL A 607 -16.83 14.86 -0.83
N SER A 608 -15.81 14.00 -0.92
CA SER A 608 -15.07 13.60 0.28
C SER A 608 -13.99 14.62 0.54
N TRP A 609 -13.78 14.97 1.81
CA TRP A 609 -12.71 15.87 2.24
C TRP A 609 -11.31 15.33 1.98
N TRP A 610 -11.13 14.14 1.38
CA TRP A 610 -9.83 13.61 0.93
C TRP A 610 -9.75 13.49 -0.60
N SER A 611 -10.75 13.98 -1.34
CA SER A 611 -10.72 14.01 -2.80
C SER A 611 -11.12 15.39 -3.31
N PRO A 612 -10.26 16.39 -3.10
CA PRO A 612 -10.51 17.76 -3.53
C PRO A 612 -10.60 17.85 -5.06
N GLY A 613 -11.48 18.73 -5.54
CA GLY A 613 -11.67 19.02 -6.96
C GLY A 613 -12.63 18.10 -7.70
N ARG A 614 -13.52 17.39 -7.00
CA ARG A 614 -14.61 16.66 -7.64
C ARG A 614 -15.66 17.61 -8.19
N THR A 615 -16.02 17.41 -9.44
CA THR A 615 -17.22 17.99 -10.03
C THR A 615 -18.44 17.30 -9.41
N PRO A 616 -19.44 18.04 -8.91
CA PRO A 616 -20.71 17.48 -8.47
C PRO A 616 -21.30 16.53 -9.51
N ALA A 617 -21.91 15.43 -9.05
CA ALA A 617 -22.58 14.52 -9.96
C ALA A 617 -23.78 15.20 -10.62
N THR A 618 -23.98 14.92 -11.91
CA THR A 618 -25.12 15.45 -12.68
C THR A 618 -26.43 15.05 -11.99
N PRO A 619 -27.37 15.99 -11.74
CA PRO A 619 -28.61 15.68 -11.04
C PRO A 619 -29.38 14.55 -11.73
N GLY A 620 -29.89 13.60 -10.97
CA GLY A 620 -30.61 12.43 -11.49
C GLY A 620 -29.75 11.35 -12.18
N SER A 621 -28.45 11.55 -12.34
CA SER A 621 -27.54 10.51 -12.85
C SER A 621 -27.51 9.30 -11.92
N ALA A 622 -27.03 8.15 -12.39
CA ALA A 622 -26.85 7.00 -11.50
C ALA A 622 -25.79 7.31 -10.43
N ALA A 623 -24.72 8.01 -10.80
CA ALA A 623 -23.71 8.56 -9.90
C ALA A 623 -24.30 9.38 -8.72
N SER A 624 -25.26 10.27 -9.00
CA SER A 624 -25.86 11.12 -7.97
C SER A 624 -26.86 10.39 -7.06
N ARG A 625 -27.26 9.18 -7.45
CA ARG A 625 -28.27 8.35 -6.78
C ARG A 625 -27.68 7.16 -6.03
N LEU A 626 -26.37 7.12 -5.80
CA LEU A 626 -25.72 6.04 -5.06
C LEU A 626 -25.78 6.25 -3.55
N PHE A 627 -26.11 5.17 -2.83
CA PHE A 627 -26.20 5.12 -1.38
C PHE A 627 -25.52 3.86 -0.85
N ARG A 628 -24.91 3.97 0.33
CA ARG A 628 -24.61 2.79 1.14
C ARG A 628 -25.87 2.28 1.82
N THR A 629 -26.05 0.96 1.85
CA THR A 629 -27.15 0.31 2.56
C THR A 629 -26.87 0.25 4.07
N PRO A 630 -27.87 0.01 4.92
CA PRO A 630 -27.69 -0.19 6.36
C PRO A 630 -26.72 -1.32 6.71
N GLU A 631 -26.59 -2.31 5.85
CA GLU A 631 -25.68 -3.45 6.01
C GLU A 631 -24.25 -3.11 5.59
N GLY A 632 -24.05 -2.06 4.78
CA GLY A 632 -22.77 -1.61 4.26
C GLY A 632 -22.57 -1.86 2.76
N GLY A 633 -23.57 -2.43 2.09
CA GLY A 633 -23.62 -2.60 0.63
C GLY A 633 -23.76 -1.29 -0.14
N LEU A 634 -23.94 -1.40 -1.46
CA LEU A 634 -24.17 -0.29 -2.37
C LEU A 634 -25.54 -0.45 -3.03
N ALA A 635 -26.35 0.60 -3.04
CA ALA A 635 -27.66 0.62 -3.69
C ALA A 635 -27.85 1.89 -4.53
N LEU A 636 -28.68 1.77 -5.56
CA LEU A 636 -29.16 2.86 -6.39
C LEU A 636 -30.54 3.29 -5.93
N TYR A 637 -30.72 4.58 -5.67
CA TYR A 637 -32.00 5.17 -5.34
C TYR A 637 -32.77 5.56 -6.61
N ASP A 638 -34.07 5.25 -6.67
CA ASP A 638 -34.97 5.72 -7.72
C ASP A 638 -35.95 6.75 -7.14
N PRO A 639 -35.80 8.05 -7.47
CA PRO A 639 -36.68 9.10 -6.94
C PRO A 639 -38.13 8.98 -7.44
N ALA A 640 -38.38 8.30 -8.57
CA ALA A 640 -39.73 8.18 -9.12
C ALA A 640 -40.57 7.15 -8.37
N SER A 641 -39.95 6.02 -7.97
CA SER A 641 -40.60 4.95 -7.23
C SER A 641 -40.34 4.99 -5.73
N ASP A 642 -39.50 5.92 -5.26
CA ASP A 642 -39.02 6.04 -3.88
C ASP A 642 -38.43 4.72 -3.34
N SER A 643 -37.69 4.01 -4.19
CA SER A 643 -37.17 2.68 -3.89
C SER A 643 -35.65 2.58 -4.08
N PHE A 644 -35.06 1.55 -3.48
CA PHE A 644 -33.64 1.22 -3.63
C PHE A 644 -33.46 -0.08 -4.38
N THR A 645 -32.49 -0.11 -5.30
CA THR A 645 -32.02 -1.33 -5.96
C THR A 645 -30.61 -1.64 -5.49
N THR A 646 -30.40 -2.78 -4.84
CA THR A 646 -29.07 -3.22 -4.40
C THR A 646 -28.19 -3.52 -5.60
N ILE A 647 -27.03 -2.88 -5.68
CA ILE A 647 -25.99 -3.10 -6.70
C ILE A 647 -24.95 -4.10 -6.18
N LEU A 648 -24.51 -3.92 -4.94
CA LEU A 648 -23.54 -4.80 -4.27
C LEU A 648 -23.99 -5.10 -2.85
N ASP A 649 -24.05 -6.38 -2.50
CA ASP A 649 -24.29 -6.84 -1.14
C ASP A 649 -22.95 -6.99 -0.41
N THR A 650 -22.70 -6.13 0.58
CA THR A 650 -21.47 -6.15 1.39
C THR A 650 -21.80 -5.77 2.84
N ARG A 651 -20.83 -5.91 3.74
CA ARG A 651 -20.95 -5.62 5.17
C ARG A 651 -20.14 -4.39 5.56
N TRP A 652 -20.54 -3.70 6.62
CA TRP A 652 -19.67 -2.70 7.25
C TRP A 652 -18.37 -3.32 7.75
N PRO A 653 -17.25 -2.56 7.75
CA PRO A 653 -16.00 -3.04 8.32
C PRO A 653 -16.23 -3.37 9.80
N ARG A 654 -15.73 -4.53 10.25
CA ARG A 654 -15.67 -4.84 11.68
C ARG A 654 -14.57 -3.93 12.26
N THR A 655 -14.98 -3.04 13.15
CA THR A 655 -14.09 -2.14 13.91
C THR A 655 -13.20 -2.91 14.85
#